data_AF-A0AA36J4Y7-F1
#
_entry.id   AF-A0AA36J4Y7-F1
#
_cell.length_a   1.000
_cell.length_b   1.000
_cell.length_c   1.000
_cell.angle_alpha   90.00
_cell.angle_beta   90.00
_cell.angle_gamma   90.00
#
_symmetry.space_group_name_H-M   'P 1'
#
loop_
_entity.id
_entity.type
_entity.pdbx_description
1 polymer ?
#
loop_
_entity_poly.entity_id
_entity_poly.type
_entity_poly.pdbx_seq_one_letter_code
_entity_poly.pdbx_strand_id
1 'polypeptide(L)'
;GSDLPWRHSRTRLDSPDEQFRASLRDAGGASWQQEAMGEAADSLVASELATIYQLVKAKSERLMEREHQLHCSECFVAEAAALLVGAAKARLRAEVDELLRRSQQELKKEANAQRKRLEDLFQKAQEEFRKAVTWRKEARVMKGAAVQEKESHEKLQKKVQELVRREKALRQQHAEEKERWVEEKEKLERQAALQERPFPEAHRVLDDSQQHLLRSSSSLALRRPQGRDSEGLPLDLQVRMDDLDAGSESWSVPFMEALDREDLCYPPSAPVPSAPKLGSEELQAHAAWWGVDTVAFGHRGLWGCAALLAAEPVKSQELQSWFLRRWAWQALLTDASSLWQSASVLAKEKRPLENLPLQPFDLRQWLPDQRDRPLVKLRRRLRPLLAQSEDVAGDGHLLWLWPASAQRALAGALWRDVRQQLLTSEKALRLGRADPSTLAQAARSLLCVAALSLDASPDDAQAALRSLARLCAGHAEELPSRMADALPVLLWLADATGATGRCPPATGGTTELTAKALQELGFASLEPGHPAAVHVIAAALLRAPAEAVTKPTLSLLTLMAELLHKAAESAVAKLEKSTAQMEDALERRSLRAWRGPLRRWLEHLQEAGICSRTSPLGAWVNGSIGVLDELPLY
;
A
#
# COMPACT_ATOMS: atom_id res chain seq x y z
N GLY A 1 34.43 12.14 -40.83
CA GLY A 1 35.80 12.55 -41.16
C GLY A 1 35.72 13.57 -42.26
N SER A 2 35.78 14.84 -41.89
CA SER A 2 35.73 16.00 -42.78
C SER A 2 37.15 16.51 -42.96
N ASP A 3 37.84 16.05 -44.00
CA ASP A 3 39.10 16.64 -44.48
C ASP A 3 39.34 16.16 -45.92
N LEU A 4 38.89 16.95 -46.89
CA LEU A 4 39.41 16.89 -48.26
C LEU A 4 39.65 18.33 -48.75
N PRO A 5 40.90 18.70 -49.09
CA PRO A 5 41.21 20.02 -49.59
C PRO A 5 41.01 20.06 -51.10
N TRP A 6 39.96 20.73 -51.55
CA TRP A 6 39.86 21.19 -52.94
C TRP A 6 40.85 22.35 -53.13
N ARG A 7 42.10 22.03 -53.52
CA ARG A 7 43.02 23.02 -54.09
C ARG A 7 42.60 23.31 -55.53
N HIS A 8 41.99 24.48 -55.73
CA HIS A 8 41.92 25.12 -57.04
C HIS A 8 43.33 25.52 -57.48
N SER A 9 43.99 24.65 -58.26
CA SER A 9 45.14 25.03 -59.07
C SER A 9 44.64 25.89 -60.23
N ARG A 10 44.44 27.19 -60.00
CA ARG A 10 44.47 28.20 -61.07
C ARG A 10 45.92 28.31 -61.54
N THR A 11 46.32 27.42 -62.43
CA THR A 11 47.48 27.69 -63.29
C THR A 11 47.09 28.84 -64.21
N ARG A 12 47.66 30.01 -63.90
CA ARG A 12 47.74 31.16 -64.79
C ARG A 12 48.41 30.66 -66.07
N LEU A 13 47.62 30.45 -67.13
CA LEU A 13 48.14 30.35 -68.49
C LEU A 13 48.54 31.78 -68.87
N ASP A 14 49.81 32.08 -68.69
CA ASP A 14 50.42 33.26 -69.31
C ASP A 14 50.33 33.05 -70.83
N SER A 15 49.50 33.89 -71.46
CA SER A 15 49.27 33.97 -72.90
C SER A 15 50.59 34.20 -73.64
N PRO A 16 51.08 33.27 -74.48
CA PRO A 16 52.17 33.52 -75.40
C PRO A 16 51.62 33.92 -76.77
N ASP A 17 50.65 34.86 -76.83
CA ASP A 17 49.90 35.10 -78.07
C ASP A 17 50.10 36.50 -78.70
N GLU A 18 51.00 37.32 -78.15
CA GLU A 18 51.32 38.64 -78.75
C GLU A 18 52.70 38.73 -79.41
N GLN A 19 53.67 37.87 -79.07
CA GLN A 19 54.97 37.87 -79.75
C GLN A 19 55.00 37.05 -81.06
N PHE A 20 54.12 36.05 -81.20
CA PHE A 20 54.06 35.25 -82.44
C PHE A 20 53.32 35.99 -83.58
N ARG A 21 52.33 36.83 -83.24
CA ARG A 21 51.55 37.61 -84.23
C ARG A 21 52.30 38.82 -84.80
N ALA A 22 53.39 39.25 -84.16
CA ALA A 22 54.23 40.35 -84.65
C ALA A 22 55.28 39.91 -85.69
N SER A 23 55.70 38.63 -85.70
CA SER A 23 56.70 38.13 -86.67
C SER A 23 56.09 37.64 -88.00
N LEU A 24 54.78 37.39 -88.05
CA LEU A 24 54.10 36.83 -89.23
C LEU A 24 53.61 37.89 -90.24
N ARG A 25 53.89 39.19 -90.00
CA ARG A 25 53.35 40.28 -90.82
C ARG A 25 54.33 40.88 -91.86
N ASP A 26 55.57 40.41 -91.93
CA ASP A 26 56.61 40.95 -92.84
C ASP A 26 57.16 39.98 -93.90
N ALA A 27 56.58 38.78 -94.07
CA ALA A 27 56.97 37.86 -95.13
C ALA A 27 55.93 37.85 -96.26
N GLY A 28 55.88 38.94 -97.02
CA GLY A 28 55.20 38.98 -98.31
C GLY A 28 55.97 38.14 -99.34
N GLY A 29 55.43 36.98 -99.69
CA GLY A 29 55.77 36.26 -100.92
C GLY A 29 56.49 34.92 -100.74
N ALA A 30 55.71 33.83 -100.63
CA ALA A 30 56.08 32.50 -101.13
C ALA A 30 54.88 31.54 -100.98
N SER A 31 54.09 31.34 -102.05
CA SER A 31 52.97 30.40 -102.08
C SER A 31 53.37 28.92 -101.90
N TRP A 32 54.67 28.61 -101.84
CA TRP A 32 55.20 27.26 -101.66
C TRP A 32 55.50 26.92 -100.18
N GLN A 33 55.58 27.90 -99.28
CA GLN A 33 55.80 27.65 -97.85
C GLN A 33 54.52 27.25 -97.10
N GLN A 34 53.34 27.53 -97.67
CA GLN A 34 52.04 27.26 -97.03
C GLN A 34 51.65 25.77 -97.12
N GLU A 35 52.03 25.08 -98.20
CA GLU A 35 51.83 23.63 -98.34
C GLU A 35 52.80 22.83 -97.45
N ALA A 36 54.08 23.21 -97.41
CA ALA A 36 55.08 22.53 -96.57
C ALA A 36 54.85 22.71 -95.05
N MET A 37 54.33 23.88 -94.63
CA MET A 37 53.92 24.08 -93.23
C MET A 37 52.62 23.36 -92.87
N GLY A 38 51.72 23.14 -93.85
CA GLY A 38 50.52 22.32 -93.66
C GLY A 38 50.86 20.87 -93.36
N GLU A 39 51.75 20.25 -94.15
CA GLU A 39 52.16 18.86 -93.92
C GLU A 39 52.93 18.68 -92.60
N ALA A 40 53.79 19.64 -92.22
CA ALA A 40 54.50 19.59 -90.94
C ALA A 40 53.56 19.78 -89.74
N ALA A 41 52.55 20.66 -89.85
CA ALA A 41 51.53 20.85 -88.83
C ALA A 41 50.64 19.61 -88.68
N ASP A 42 50.22 19.00 -89.80
CA ASP A 42 49.42 17.77 -89.79
C ASP A 42 50.21 16.59 -89.22
N SER A 43 51.51 16.50 -89.50
CA SER A 43 52.41 15.50 -88.90
C SER A 43 52.57 15.70 -87.39
N LEU A 44 52.75 16.95 -86.94
CA LEU A 44 52.83 17.29 -85.51
C LEU A 44 51.53 16.92 -84.80
N VAL A 45 50.38 17.35 -85.33
CA VAL A 45 49.05 17.06 -84.78
C VAL A 45 48.79 15.55 -84.75
N ALA A 46 49.16 14.82 -85.81
CA ALA A 46 49.04 13.36 -85.83
C ALA A 46 49.91 12.70 -84.74
N SER A 47 51.13 13.21 -84.52
CA SER A 47 52.04 12.68 -83.48
C SER A 47 51.55 12.99 -82.05
N GLU A 48 50.97 14.17 -81.83
CA GLU A 48 50.38 14.55 -80.55
C GLU A 48 49.10 13.77 -80.27
N LEU A 49 48.23 13.60 -81.27
CA LEU A 49 47.03 12.77 -81.16
C LEU A 49 47.38 11.31 -80.91
N ALA A 50 48.42 10.77 -81.54
CA ALA A 50 48.91 9.43 -81.26
C ALA A 50 49.41 9.30 -79.81
N THR A 51 50.12 10.31 -79.31
CA THR A 51 50.62 10.33 -77.92
C THR A 51 49.46 10.44 -76.92
N ILE A 52 48.48 11.30 -77.18
CA ILE A 52 47.26 11.44 -76.37
C ILE A 52 46.48 10.11 -76.37
N TYR A 53 46.32 9.47 -77.53
CA TYR A 53 45.64 8.19 -77.64
C TYR A 53 46.36 7.10 -76.82
N GLN A 54 47.69 7.01 -76.89
CA GLN A 54 48.47 6.06 -76.08
C GLN A 54 48.34 6.33 -74.58
N LEU A 55 48.35 7.60 -74.16
CA LEU A 55 48.14 7.98 -72.76
C LEU A 55 46.72 7.64 -72.27
N VAL A 56 45.69 7.92 -73.08
CA VAL A 56 44.30 7.58 -72.77
C VAL A 56 44.13 6.06 -72.68
N LYS A 57 44.74 5.31 -73.62
CA LYS A 57 44.74 3.85 -73.61
C LYS A 57 45.42 3.29 -72.36
N ALA A 58 46.63 3.73 -72.04
CA ALA A 58 47.35 3.29 -70.85
C ALA A 58 46.62 3.67 -69.54
N LYS A 59 45.94 4.82 -69.50
CA LYS A 59 45.13 5.22 -68.35
C LYS A 59 43.86 4.36 -68.23
N SER A 60 43.22 4.04 -69.35
CA SER A 60 42.06 3.13 -69.41
C SER A 60 42.43 1.73 -68.91
N GLU A 61 43.54 1.18 -69.39
CA GLU A 61 44.05 -0.13 -68.96
C GLU A 61 44.34 -0.17 -67.45
N ARG A 62 44.98 0.87 -66.91
CA ARG A 62 45.21 1.00 -65.46
C ARG A 62 43.92 1.13 -64.65
N LEU A 63 42.90 1.77 -65.20
CA LEU A 63 41.59 1.87 -64.54
C LEU A 63 40.88 0.51 -64.52
N MET A 64 40.89 -0.22 -65.63
CA MET A 64 40.34 -1.57 -65.72
C MET A 64 41.05 -2.54 -64.76
N GLU A 65 42.38 -2.46 -64.65
CA GLU A 65 43.15 -3.28 -63.72
C GLU A 65 42.80 -2.97 -62.25
N ARG A 66 42.63 -1.69 -61.90
CA ARG A 66 42.19 -1.29 -60.56
C ARG A 66 40.76 -1.71 -60.26
N GLU A 67 39.86 -1.63 -61.23
CA GLU A 67 38.48 -2.10 -61.09
C GLU A 67 38.43 -3.61 -60.84
N HIS A 68 39.25 -4.38 -61.57
CA HIS A 68 39.39 -5.80 -61.33
C HIS A 68 39.94 -6.13 -59.94
N GLN A 69 40.98 -5.42 -59.50
CA GLN A 69 41.54 -5.58 -58.14
C GLN A 69 40.53 -5.24 -57.04
N LEU A 70 39.73 -4.18 -57.23
CA LEU A 70 38.65 -3.83 -56.30
C LEU A 70 37.60 -4.94 -56.25
N HIS A 71 37.16 -5.45 -57.39
CA HIS A 71 36.18 -6.54 -57.43
C HIS A 71 36.69 -7.81 -56.74
N CYS A 72 37.96 -8.19 -56.95
CA CYS A 72 38.58 -9.30 -56.22
C CYS A 72 38.62 -9.06 -54.70
N SER A 73 38.90 -7.83 -54.27
CA SER A 73 38.91 -7.49 -52.84
C SER A 73 37.52 -7.52 -52.21
N GLU A 74 36.48 -7.10 -52.94
CA GLU A 74 35.09 -7.16 -52.50
C GLU A 74 34.61 -8.61 -52.31
N CYS A 75 34.96 -9.49 -53.24
CA CYS A 75 34.66 -10.93 -53.13
C CYS A 75 35.34 -11.56 -51.90
N PHE A 76 36.60 -11.22 -51.63
CA PHE A 76 37.32 -11.73 -50.46
C PHE A 76 36.72 -11.23 -49.14
N VAL A 77 36.33 -9.96 -49.07
CA VAL A 77 35.66 -9.39 -47.89
C VAL A 77 34.29 -10.03 -47.67
N ALA A 78 33.53 -10.29 -48.74
CA ALA A 78 32.23 -10.97 -48.65
C ALA A 78 32.37 -12.41 -48.12
N GLU A 79 33.39 -13.15 -48.57
CA GLU A 79 33.67 -14.51 -48.11
C GLU A 79 34.11 -14.54 -46.63
N ALA A 80 35.01 -13.64 -46.24
CA ALA A 80 35.44 -13.49 -44.84
C ALA A 80 34.28 -13.10 -43.92
N ALA A 81 33.40 -12.20 -44.37
CA ALA A 81 32.20 -11.81 -43.63
C ALA A 81 31.22 -12.99 -43.47
N ALA A 82 31.01 -13.79 -44.52
CA ALA A 82 30.15 -14.97 -44.46
C ALA A 82 30.67 -16.01 -43.46
N LEU A 83 31.99 -16.25 -43.42
CA LEU A 83 32.61 -17.16 -42.46
C LEU A 83 32.51 -16.65 -41.01
N LEU A 84 32.76 -15.36 -40.78
CA LEU A 84 32.63 -14.76 -39.45
C LEU A 84 31.18 -14.79 -38.93
N VAL A 85 30.21 -14.47 -39.80
CA VAL A 85 28.79 -14.56 -39.46
C VAL A 85 28.38 -16.01 -39.17
N GLY A 86 28.88 -16.97 -39.94
CA GLY A 86 28.67 -18.39 -39.70
C GLY A 86 29.19 -18.85 -38.33
N ALA A 87 30.43 -18.49 -38.00
CA ALA A 87 31.04 -18.82 -36.71
C ALA A 87 30.33 -18.16 -35.52
N ALA A 88 29.97 -16.88 -35.65
CA ALA A 88 29.21 -16.16 -34.63
C ALA A 88 27.83 -16.79 -34.40
N LYS A 89 27.13 -17.17 -35.48
CA LYS A 89 25.83 -17.85 -35.40
C LYS A 89 25.93 -19.23 -34.74
N ALA A 90 26.98 -20.00 -35.02
CA ALA A 90 27.21 -21.28 -34.38
C ALA A 90 27.48 -21.13 -32.87
N ARG A 91 28.30 -20.15 -32.49
CA ARG A 91 28.57 -19.84 -31.08
C ARG A 91 27.31 -19.41 -30.33
N LEU A 92 26.51 -18.51 -30.92
CA LEU A 92 25.25 -18.07 -30.31
C LEU A 92 24.27 -19.23 -30.12
N ARG A 93 24.18 -20.16 -31.07
CA ARG A 93 23.36 -21.38 -30.90
C ARG A 93 23.82 -22.23 -29.71
N ALA A 94 25.13 -22.45 -29.58
CA ALA A 94 25.68 -23.21 -28.45
C ALA A 94 25.43 -22.53 -27.09
N GLU A 95 25.55 -21.19 -27.03
CA GLU A 95 25.25 -20.42 -25.82
C GLU A 95 23.75 -20.47 -25.48
N VAL A 96 22.86 -20.39 -26.47
CA VAL A 96 21.40 -20.52 -26.28
C VAL A 96 21.04 -21.93 -25.79
N ASP A 97 21.63 -22.98 -26.37
CA ASP A 97 21.37 -24.36 -25.95
C ASP A 97 21.85 -24.63 -24.51
N GLU A 98 22.99 -24.07 -24.10
CA GLU A 98 23.48 -24.19 -22.72
C GLU A 98 22.60 -23.40 -21.73
N LEU A 99 22.12 -22.21 -22.11
CA LEU A 99 21.17 -21.44 -21.30
C LEU A 99 19.84 -22.20 -21.15
N LEU A 100 19.34 -22.82 -22.22
CA LEU A 100 18.13 -23.63 -22.20
C LEU A 100 18.31 -24.89 -21.34
N ARG A 101 19.49 -25.50 -21.36
CA ARG A 101 19.81 -26.64 -20.48
C ARG A 101 19.84 -26.22 -19.00
N ARG A 102 20.40 -25.05 -18.68
CA ARG A 102 20.43 -24.51 -17.31
C ARG A 102 19.04 -24.17 -16.82
N SER A 103 18.23 -23.48 -17.62
CA SER A 103 16.86 -23.14 -17.24
C SER A 103 16.00 -24.39 -17.02
N GLN A 104 16.14 -25.43 -17.85
CA GLN A 104 15.47 -26.72 -17.63
C GLN A 104 15.91 -27.41 -16.33
N GLN A 105 17.16 -27.27 -15.92
CA GLN A 105 17.66 -27.82 -14.65
C GLN A 105 17.13 -27.05 -13.44
N GLU A 106 17.07 -25.73 -13.52
CA GLU A 106 16.49 -24.88 -12.48
C GLU A 106 15.00 -25.16 -12.31
N LEU A 107 14.24 -25.25 -13.40
CA LEU A 107 12.82 -25.63 -13.36
C LEU A 107 12.61 -27.01 -12.72
N LYS A 108 13.47 -28.00 -13.01
CA LYS A 108 13.42 -29.31 -12.34
C LYS A 108 13.72 -29.23 -10.84
N LYS A 109 14.67 -28.39 -10.43
CA LYS A 109 14.98 -28.17 -9.01
C LYS A 109 13.82 -27.48 -8.28
N GLU A 110 13.23 -26.46 -8.89
CA GLU A 110 12.07 -25.75 -8.34
C GLU A 110 10.85 -26.66 -8.24
N ALA A 111 10.53 -27.43 -9.28
CA ALA A 111 9.44 -28.40 -9.25
C ALA A 111 9.62 -29.44 -8.14
N ASN A 112 10.85 -29.93 -7.94
CA ASN A 112 11.15 -30.85 -6.84
C ASN A 112 11.03 -30.17 -5.46
N ALA A 113 11.45 -28.91 -5.33
CA ALA A 113 11.31 -28.14 -4.10
C ALA A 113 9.83 -27.87 -3.76
N GLN A 114 9.00 -27.54 -4.76
CA GLN A 114 7.56 -27.36 -4.61
C GLN A 114 6.87 -28.66 -4.22
N ARG A 115 7.21 -29.78 -4.88
CA ARG A 115 6.70 -31.10 -4.51
C ARG A 115 7.01 -31.45 -3.05
N LYS A 116 8.24 -31.21 -2.60
CA LYS A 116 8.63 -31.43 -1.20
C LYS A 116 7.83 -30.55 -0.24
N ARG A 117 7.64 -29.26 -0.56
CA ARG A 117 6.80 -28.35 0.25
C ARG A 117 5.36 -28.82 0.34
N LEU A 118 4.78 -29.34 -0.74
CA LEU A 118 3.42 -29.90 -0.74
C LEU A 118 3.34 -31.18 0.10
N GLU A 119 4.33 -32.07 0.02
CA GLU A 119 4.42 -33.26 0.87
C GLU A 119 4.51 -32.88 2.36
N ASP A 120 5.32 -31.87 2.72
CA ASP A 120 5.43 -31.35 4.10
C ASP A 120 4.11 -30.74 4.59
N LEU A 121 3.41 -29.96 3.75
CA LEU A 121 2.10 -29.39 4.08
C LEU A 121 1.05 -30.47 4.27
N PHE A 122 1.07 -31.52 3.44
CA PHE A 122 0.16 -32.65 3.58
C PHE A 122 0.41 -33.42 4.87
N GLN A 123 1.66 -33.65 5.25
CA GLN A 123 2.00 -34.26 6.54
C GLN A 123 1.51 -33.41 7.72
N LYS A 124 1.74 -32.10 7.70
CA LYS A 124 1.20 -31.18 8.72
C LYS A 124 -0.33 -31.23 8.80
N ALA A 125 -1.02 -31.24 7.67
CA ALA A 125 -2.48 -31.35 7.63
C ALA A 125 -2.97 -32.68 8.24
N GLN A 126 -2.28 -33.79 7.98
CA GLN A 126 -2.59 -35.07 8.61
C GLN A 126 -2.36 -35.06 10.13
N GLU A 127 -1.30 -34.42 10.60
CA GLU A 127 -1.02 -34.25 12.03
C GLU A 127 -2.09 -33.41 12.73
N GLU A 128 -2.48 -32.28 12.14
CA GLU A 128 -3.56 -31.44 12.66
C GLU A 128 -4.90 -32.19 12.66
N PHE A 129 -5.18 -33.01 11.65
CA PHE A 129 -6.35 -33.88 11.65
C PHE A 129 -6.31 -34.91 12.80
N ARG A 130 -5.15 -35.51 13.07
CA ARG A 130 -4.98 -36.42 14.23
C ARG A 130 -5.23 -35.70 15.55
N LYS A 131 -4.70 -34.48 15.73
CA LYS A 131 -4.97 -33.63 16.92
C LYS A 131 -6.45 -33.28 17.04
N ALA A 132 -7.12 -32.92 15.94
CA ALA A 132 -8.55 -32.64 15.97
C ALA A 132 -9.38 -33.86 16.39
N VAL A 133 -8.96 -35.07 16.00
CA VAL A 133 -9.60 -36.33 16.43
C VAL A 133 -9.38 -36.59 17.92
N THR A 134 -8.19 -36.31 18.48
CA THR A 134 -7.93 -36.45 19.93
C THR A 134 -8.76 -35.44 20.73
N TRP A 135 -8.80 -34.17 20.32
CA TRP A 135 -9.65 -33.15 20.95
C TRP A 135 -11.14 -33.48 20.89
N ARG A 136 -11.63 -34.07 19.79
CA ARG A 136 -13.01 -34.56 19.74
C ARG A 136 -13.29 -35.67 20.74
N LYS A 137 -12.32 -36.57 21.01
CA LYS A 137 -12.46 -37.60 22.04
C LYS A 137 -12.48 -36.96 23.44
N GLU A 138 -11.56 -36.05 23.70
CA GLU A 138 -11.49 -35.30 24.97
C GLU A 138 -12.77 -34.50 25.23
N ALA A 139 -13.29 -33.78 24.21
CA ALA A 139 -14.54 -33.04 24.32
C ALA A 139 -15.74 -33.96 24.63
N ARG A 140 -15.77 -35.20 24.11
CA ARG A 140 -16.80 -36.18 24.46
C ARG A 140 -16.67 -36.65 25.91
N VAL A 141 -15.44 -36.85 26.40
CA VAL A 141 -15.17 -37.20 27.80
C VAL A 141 -15.61 -36.06 28.73
N MET A 142 -15.23 -34.82 28.41
CA MET A 142 -15.64 -33.63 29.17
C MET A 142 -17.15 -33.43 29.17
N LYS A 143 -17.82 -33.65 28.03
CA LYS A 143 -19.29 -33.63 27.95
C LYS A 143 -19.92 -34.70 28.85
N GLY A 144 -19.34 -35.90 28.89
CA GLY A 144 -19.77 -36.96 29.81
C GLY A 144 -19.63 -36.57 31.28
N ALA A 145 -18.48 -35.99 31.66
CA ALA A 145 -18.24 -35.50 33.01
C ALA A 145 -19.22 -34.37 33.41
N ALA A 146 -19.47 -33.41 32.52
CA ALA A 146 -20.41 -32.32 32.77
C ALA A 146 -21.86 -32.81 32.95
N VAL A 147 -22.28 -33.85 32.21
CA VAL A 147 -23.60 -34.48 32.41
C VAL A 147 -23.66 -35.16 33.79
N GLN A 148 -22.61 -35.87 34.18
CA GLN A 148 -22.53 -36.51 35.49
C GLN A 148 -22.55 -35.49 36.64
N GLU A 149 -21.86 -34.37 36.48
CA GLU A 149 -21.88 -33.27 37.45
C GLU A 149 -23.27 -32.65 37.56
N LYS A 150 -23.95 -32.41 36.44
CA LYS A 150 -25.34 -31.93 36.42
C LYS A 150 -26.28 -32.88 37.17
N GLU A 151 -26.17 -34.18 36.94
CA GLU A 151 -26.95 -35.19 37.68
C GLU A 151 -26.64 -35.17 39.19
N SER A 152 -25.38 -34.95 39.57
CA SER A 152 -24.97 -34.83 40.97
C SER A 152 -25.54 -33.57 41.63
N HIS A 153 -25.54 -32.45 40.91
CA HIS A 153 -26.12 -31.19 41.36
C HIS A 153 -27.64 -31.30 41.51
N GLU A 154 -28.33 -31.95 40.56
CA GLU A 154 -29.77 -32.22 40.68
C GLU A 154 -30.09 -33.11 41.90
N LYS A 155 -29.25 -34.11 42.20
CA LYS A 155 -29.38 -34.94 43.41
C LYS A 155 -29.18 -34.12 44.69
N LEU A 156 -28.16 -33.26 44.73
CA LEU A 156 -27.91 -32.36 45.85
C LEU A 156 -29.06 -31.36 46.04
N GLN A 157 -29.56 -30.77 44.95
CA GLN A 157 -30.70 -29.86 44.99
C GLN A 157 -31.96 -30.53 45.54
N LYS A 158 -32.23 -31.79 45.15
CA LYS A 158 -33.33 -32.59 45.73
C LYS A 158 -33.13 -32.82 47.24
N LYS A 159 -31.92 -33.14 47.68
CA LYS A 159 -31.60 -33.29 49.12
C LYS A 159 -31.78 -31.98 49.90
N VAL A 160 -31.35 -30.85 49.34
CA VAL A 160 -31.56 -29.53 49.95
C VAL A 160 -33.05 -29.22 50.10
N GLN A 161 -33.85 -29.46 49.05
CA GLN A 161 -35.31 -29.29 49.12
C GLN A 161 -35.95 -30.21 50.18
N GLU A 162 -35.46 -31.44 50.31
CA GLU A 162 -35.94 -32.36 51.35
C GLU A 162 -35.59 -31.86 52.76
N LEU A 163 -34.37 -31.38 52.99
CA LEU A 163 -33.94 -30.80 54.26
C LEU A 163 -34.76 -29.56 54.63
N VAL A 164 -35.04 -28.67 53.66
CA VAL A 164 -35.91 -27.51 53.88
C VAL A 164 -37.33 -27.93 54.28
N ARG A 165 -37.88 -28.97 53.66
CA ARG A 165 -39.20 -29.52 54.05
C ARG A 165 -39.17 -30.09 55.47
N ARG A 166 -38.12 -30.82 55.85
CA ARG A 166 -37.94 -31.36 57.21
C ARG A 166 -37.79 -30.24 58.25
N GLU A 167 -37.00 -29.20 57.96
CA GLU A 167 -36.86 -28.03 58.82
C GLU A 167 -38.19 -27.30 59.02
N LYS A 168 -38.96 -27.11 57.95
CA LYS A 168 -40.30 -26.50 58.04
C LYS A 168 -41.24 -27.32 58.91
N ALA A 169 -41.22 -28.65 58.78
CA ALA A 169 -42.01 -29.55 59.63
C ALA A 169 -41.59 -29.47 61.11
N LEU A 170 -40.29 -29.42 61.41
CA LEU A 170 -39.79 -29.24 62.78
C LEU A 170 -40.17 -27.88 63.36
N ARG A 171 -40.10 -26.79 62.58
CA ARG A 171 -40.57 -25.47 63.00
C ARG A 171 -42.06 -25.48 63.33
N GLN A 172 -42.86 -26.18 62.53
CA GLN A 172 -44.29 -26.34 62.78
C GLN A 172 -44.55 -27.13 64.07
N GLN A 173 -43.86 -28.25 64.28
CA GLN A 173 -43.94 -29.01 65.54
C GLN A 173 -43.56 -28.16 66.75
N HIS A 174 -42.48 -27.38 66.68
CA HIS A 174 -42.11 -26.46 67.75
C HIS A 174 -43.12 -25.33 67.99
N ALA A 175 -43.81 -24.87 66.95
CA ALA A 175 -44.88 -23.89 67.10
C ALA A 175 -46.09 -24.50 67.82
N GLU A 176 -46.51 -25.71 67.42
CA GLU A 176 -47.59 -26.46 68.07
C GLU A 176 -47.26 -26.80 69.53
N GLU A 177 -46.01 -27.17 69.84
CA GLU A 177 -45.55 -27.38 71.22
C GLU A 177 -45.59 -26.10 72.05
N LYS A 178 -45.18 -24.96 71.47
CA LYS A 178 -45.28 -23.66 72.16
C LYS A 178 -46.72 -23.28 72.47
N GLU A 179 -47.65 -23.51 71.55
CA GLU A 179 -49.08 -23.28 71.78
C GLU A 179 -49.60 -24.17 72.91
N ARG A 180 -49.27 -25.46 72.92
CA ARG A 180 -49.61 -26.38 74.03
C ARG A 180 -49.08 -25.90 75.37
N TRP A 181 -47.82 -25.44 75.40
CA TRP A 181 -47.22 -24.87 76.61
C TRP A 181 -47.94 -23.61 77.10
N VAL A 182 -48.38 -22.74 76.19
CA VAL A 182 -49.18 -21.55 76.54
C VAL A 182 -50.53 -21.97 77.11
N GLU A 183 -51.23 -22.93 76.50
CA GLU A 183 -52.50 -23.45 77.00
C GLU A 183 -52.35 -24.14 78.37
N GLU A 184 -51.31 -24.93 78.58
CA GLU A 184 -51.00 -25.54 79.88
C GLU A 184 -50.67 -24.50 80.94
N LYS A 185 -49.88 -23.49 80.59
CA LYS A 185 -49.56 -22.37 81.48
C LYS A 185 -50.83 -21.62 81.90
N GLU A 186 -51.73 -21.33 80.96
CA GLU A 186 -53.00 -20.67 81.24
C GLU A 186 -53.90 -21.53 82.15
N LYS A 187 -53.93 -22.86 81.95
CA LYS A 187 -54.63 -23.78 82.85
C LYS A 187 -54.05 -23.76 84.27
N LEU A 188 -52.73 -23.77 84.40
CA LEU A 188 -52.06 -23.71 85.70
C LEU A 188 -52.29 -22.36 86.39
N GLU A 189 -52.24 -21.24 85.67
CA GLU A 189 -52.57 -19.92 86.20
C GLU A 189 -54.01 -19.84 86.69
N ARG A 190 -54.98 -20.40 85.95
CA ARG A 190 -56.38 -20.50 86.39
C ARG A 190 -56.53 -21.36 87.64
N GLN A 191 -55.77 -22.45 87.77
CA GLN A 191 -55.76 -23.29 88.97
C GLN A 191 -55.14 -22.56 90.17
N ALA A 192 -54.05 -21.82 89.97
CA ALA A 192 -53.43 -21.00 91.01
C ALA A 192 -54.38 -19.88 91.49
N ALA A 193 -55.06 -19.19 90.57
CA ALA A 193 -56.05 -18.16 90.90
C ALA A 193 -57.25 -18.69 91.69
N LEU A 194 -57.59 -19.98 91.54
CA LEU A 194 -58.62 -20.64 92.35
C LEU A 194 -58.13 -21.03 93.77
N GLN A 195 -56.82 -21.23 93.95
CA GLN A 195 -56.20 -21.46 95.26
C GLN A 195 -55.95 -20.15 96.04
N GLU A 196 -55.72 -19.03 95.35
CA GLU A 196 -55.57 -17.70 95.96
C GLU A 196 -56.92 -17.03 96.31
N ARG A 197 -57.80 -17.74 97.03
CA ARG A 197 -58.86 -17.07 97.80
C ARG A 197 -58.25 -16.52 99.10
N PRO A 198 -58.35 -15.22 99.39
CA PRO A 198 -57.72 -14.63 100.56
C PRO A 198 -58.43 -15.11 101.83
N PHE A 199 -57.68 -15.81 102.68
CA PHE A 199 -57.96 -15.89 104.11
C PHE A 199 -57.57 -14.55 104.75
N PRO A 200 -58.51 -13.77 105.32
CA PRO A 200 -58.19 -12.56 106.05
C PRO A 200 -57.92 -12.93 107.51
N GLU A 201 -56.66 -12.81 107.93
CA GLU A 201 -56.17 -12.63 109.31
C GLU A 201 -54.86 -13.40 109.51
N ALA A 202 -53.73 -12.69 109.42
CA ALA A 202 -52.55 -12.88 110.27
C ALA A 202 -51.38 -12.00 109.80
N HIS A 203 -51.04 -11.03 110.66
CA HIS A 203 -49.72 -10.40 110.83
C HIS A 203 -49.19 -9.52 109.68
N ARG A 204 -49.04 -8.18 109.79
CA ARG A 204 -48.72 -7.29 110.93
C ARG A 204 -47.71 -7.91 111.90
N VAL A 205 -46.43 -7.78 111.55
CA VAL A 205 -45.25 -7.45 112.40
C VAL A 205 -44.00 -7.63 111.53
N LEU A 206 -43.02 -6.73 111.68
CA LEU A 206 -41.73 -6.60 110.99
C LEU A 206 -41.68 -5.62 109.79
N ASP A 207 -42.14 -4.40 110.05
CA ASP A 207 -41.29 -3.22 109.82
C ASP A 207 -40.24 -3.15 110.95
N ASP A 208 -39.07 -2.58 110.67
CA ASP A 208 -37.90 -2.35 111.54
C ASP A 208 -36.75 -3.36 111.41
N SER A 209 -36.07 -3.37 110.25
CA SER A 209 -34.60 -3.40 110.19
C SER A 209 -34.08 -3.20 108.77
N GLN A 210 -33.26 -2.16 108.60
CA GLN A 210 -32.35 -1.92 107.46
C GLN A 210 -32.88 -1.10 106.27
N GLN A 211 -33.45 0.06 106.58
CA GLN A 211 -33.07 1.28 105.87
C GLN A 211 -32.19 2.13 106.80
N HIS A 212 -30.88 2.20 106.53
CA HIS A 212 -30.01 3.38 106.68
C HIS A 212 -28.54 2.96 106.72
N LEU A 213 -27.88 3.05 105.57
CA LEU A 213 -26.53 3.60 105.35
C LEU A 213 -26.35 3.61 103.82
N LEU A 214 -27.03 4.52 103.12
CA LEU A 214 -26.41 5.75 102.63
C LEU A 214 -25.07 5.52 101.91
N ARG A 215 -25.16 5.73 100.60
CA ARG A 215 -24.42 6.81 99.92
C ARG A 215 -22.93 6.54 99.67
N SER A 216 -22.60 6.70 98.38
CA SER A 216 -21.26 6.99 97.83
C SER A 216 -20.53 5.80 97.24
N SER A 217 -20.59 5.66 95.92
CA SER A 217 -19.44 5.28 95.08
C SER A 217 -19.72 5.69 93.64
N SER A 218 -19.40 6.95 93.35
CA SER A 218 -19.07 7.40 92.01
C SER A 218 -17.69 6.85 91.59
N SER A 219 -17.50 6.69 90.28
CA SER A 219 -16.24 6.84 89.54
C SER A 219 -15.15 5.76 89.65
N LEU A 220 -14.88 5.08 88.53
CA LEU A 220 -13.56 4.84 87.87
C LEU A 220 -13.73 3.72 86.83
N ALA A 221 -13.74 4.01 85.53
CA ALA A 221 -12.58 4.11 84.64
C ALA A 221 -11.82 2.78 84.40
N LEU A 222 -11.83 2.38 83.13
CA LEU A 222 -10.71 1.84 82.34
C LEU A 222 -10.06 0.48 82.71
N ARG A 223 -9.99 -0.37 81.66
CA ARG A 223 -8.84 -1.16 81.14
C ARG A 223 -9.00 -2.70 81.07
N ARG A 224 -8.69 -3.19 79.86
CA ARG A 224 -8.43 -4.58 79.39
C ARG A 224 -7.66 -5.48 80.37
N PRO A 225 -7.85 -6.80 80.23
CA PRO A 225 -6.78 -7.70 79.75
C PRO A 225 -7.33 -8.66 78.65
N GLN A 226 -6.69 -8.97 77.51
CA GLN A 226 -5.39 -9.63 77.25
C GLN A 226 -5.29 -10.95 78.05
N GLY A 227 -5.66 -12.12 77.52
CA GLY A 227 -5.10 -12.75 76.32
C GLY A 227 -4.03 -13.74 76.75
N ARG A 228 -4.38 -15.03 76.83
CA ARG A 228 -3.48 -16.19 77.08
C ARG A 228 -4.32 -17.46 77.20
N ASP A 229 -3.95 -18.67 76.81
CA ASP A 229 -2.99 -19.31 75.88
C ASP A 229 -3.39 -20.80 75.96
N SER A 230 -3.27 -21.56 74.86
CA SER A 230 -2.96 -23.01 74.72
C SER A 230 -3.62 -23.55 73.44
N GLU A 231 -2.88 -23.57 72.31
CA GLU A 231 -2.00 -24.68 71.87
C GLU A 231 -2.80 -25.91 71.42
N GLY A 232 -2.66 -26.50 70.23
CA GLY A 232 -1.76 -26.24 69.11
C GLY A 232 -1.74 -27.46 68.17
N LEU A 233 -1.82 -27.18 66.85
CA LEU A 233 -1.23 -27.90 65.70
C LEU A 233 -1.81 -29.28 65.26
N PRO A 234 -1.55 -29.74 64.00
CA PRO A 234 -1.09 -29.06 62.77
C PRO A 234 -1.83 -29.48 61.45
N LEU A 235 -1.35 -28.92 60.32
CA LEU A 235 -1.42 -29.31 58.88
C LEU A 235 -2.19 -28.29 58.01
N ASP A 236 -1.50 -27.42 57.25
CA ASP A 236 -0.96 -27.64 55.89
C ASP A 236 -1.98 -28.17 54.88
N LEU A 237 -2.48 -27.29 53.99
CA LEU A 237 -2.32 -27.38 52.52
C LEU A 237 -3.14 -26.29 51.78
N GLN A 238 -2.43 -25.25 51.35
CA GLN A 238 -2.47 -24.59 50.05
C GLN A 238 -3.43 -25.16 48.98
N VAL A 239 -4.39 -24.37 48.47
CA VAL A 239 -4.68 -24.17 47.02
C VAL A 239 -5.48 -22.86 46.83
N ARG A 240 -5.13 -22.20 45.74
CA ARG A 240 -5.48 -20.89 45.17
C ARG A 240 -6.51 -21.10 44.04
N MET A 241 -7.49 -20.21 43.88
CA MET A 241 -8.22 -19.83 42.63
C MET A 241 -9.50 -19.06 43.04
N ASP A 242 -9.56 -17.74 42.84
CA ASP A 242 -10.09 -17.06 41.64
C ASP A 242 -11.62 -17.07 41.57
N ASP A 243 -12.27 -16.10 42.23
CA ASP A 243 -13.63 -15.62 41.94
C ASP A 243 -13.48 -14.36 41.06
N LEU A 244 -13.83 -14.39 39.76
CA LEU A 244 -15.16 -14.23 39.16
C LEU A 244 -15.83 -12.87 39.42
N ASP A 245 -15.30 -11.83 38.76
CA ASP A 245 -16.06 -10.62 38.41
C ASP A 245 -16.40 -10.65 36.91
N ALA A 246 -17.62 -11.10 36.60
CA ALA A 246 -18.22 -11.00 35.28
C ALA A 246 -19.27 -9.88 35.28
N GLY A 247 -18.84 -8.66 34.96
CA GLY A 247 -19.71 -7.53 34.64
C GLY A 247 -20.37 -7.74 33.27
N SER A 248 -21.63 -8.18 33.28
CA SER A 248 -22.51 -8.22 32.11
C SER A 248 -23.23 -6.88 31.98
N GLU A 249 -22.75 -6.00 31.10
CA GLU A 249 -23.47 -4.77 30.73
C GLU A 249 -24.44 -5.06 29.57
N SER A 250 -25.71 -5.19 29.93
CA SER A 250 -26.87 -5.16 29.04
C SER A 250 -27.24 -3.69 28.76
N TRP A 251 -27.00 -3.21 27.54
CA TRP A 251 -27.54 -1.92 27.09
C TRP A 251 -28.94 -2.12 26.49
N SER A 252 -29.95 -1.77 27.28
CA SER A 252 -31.33 -1.60 26.84
C SER A 252 -31.53 -0.18 26.32
N VAL A 253 -31.94 -0.07 25.07
CA VAL A 253 -32.42 1.18 24.43
C VAL A 253 -33.77 1.57 25.03
N PRO A 254 -34.07 2.87 25.21
CA PRO A 254 -35.44 3.33 25.13
C PRO A 254 -35.65 4.20 23.89
N PHE A 255 -36.56 3.70 23.06
CA PHE A 255 -37.31 4.43 22.06
C PHE A 255 -38.34 5.29 22.80
N MET A 256 -38.37 6.60 22.56
CA MET A 256 -39.59 7.37 22.75
C MET A 256 -39.62 8.59 21.83
N GLU A 257 -40.75 8.68 21.15
CA GLU A 257 -41.12 9.55 20.05
C GLU A 257 -41.87 10.79 20.57
N ALA A 258 -41.81 11.86 19.79
CA ALA A 258 -42.70 13.03 19.76
C ALA A 258 -42.80 13.94 21.00
N LEU A 259 -42.32 15.18 20.84
CA LEU A 259 -43.06 16.38 21.26
C LEU A 259 -42.72 17.57 20.35
N ASP A 260 -43.78 18.31 20.03
CA ASP A 260 -43.90 19.38 19.05
C ASP A 260 -43.18 20.69 19.42
N ARG A 261 -43.06 21.51 18.36
CA ARG A 261 -42.75 22.95 18.31
C ARG A 261 -43.23 23.77 19.52
N GLU A 262 -42.36 24.69 19.98
CA GLU A 262 -42.64 26.14 19.98
C GLU A 262 -41.38 26.98 20.32
N ASP A 263 -41.21 28.03 19.51
CA ASP A 263 -40.50 29.31 19.69
C ASP A 263 -39.50 29.50 20.85
N LEU A 264 -38.21 29.60 20.51
CA LEU A 264 -37.26 30.38 21.30
C LEU A 264 -36.29 31.18 20.41
N CYS A 265 -36.29 32.48 20.66
CA CYS A 265 -35.53 33.53 20.00
C CYS A 265 -34.01 33.30 20.06
N TYR A 266 -33.34 33.59 18.94
CA TYR A 266 -31.89 33.73 18.85
C TYR A 266 -31.36 34.81 19.81
N PRO A 267 -30.33 34.54 20.64
CA PRO A 267 -29.51 35.60 21.19
C PRO A 267 -28.47 36.06 20.15
N PRO A 268 -28.06 37.33 20.16
CA PRO A 268 -27.07 37.83 19.22
C PRO A 268 -25.69 37.26 19.54
N SER A 269 -25.08 36.68 18.51
CA SER A 269 -23.65 36.58 18.22
C SER A 269 -22.69 36.88 19.38
N ALA A 270 -22.22 35.83 20.07
CA ALA A 270 -21.00 35.92 20.85
C ALA A 270 -19.81 36.20 19.92
N PRO A 271 -18.85 37.06 20.31
CA PRO A 271 -17.70 37.38 19.48
C PRO A 271 -16.82 36.13 19.31
N VAL A 272 -16.59 35.77 18.05
CA VAL A 272 -15.67 34.72 17.62
C VAL A 272 -14.30 34.95 18.29
N PRO A 273 -13.71 33.95 18.97
CA PRO A 273 -12.34 34.08 19.44
C PRO A 273 -11.43 34.28 18.23
N SER A 274 -10.74 35.42 18.18
CA SER A 274 -9.79 35.75 17.13
C SER A 274 -8.78 34.62 16.98
N ALA A 275 -8.80 33.96 15.81
CA ALA A 275 -7.81 32.98 15.41
C ALA A 275 -6.39 33.56 15.62
N PRO A 276 -5.39 32.74 15.97
CA PRO A 276 -4.01 33.19 16.06
C PRO A 276 -3.63 33.84 14.72
N LYS A 277 -3.27 35.12 14.78
CA LYS A 277 -2.80 35.89 13.62
C LYS A 277 -1.42 35.33 13.23
N LEU A 278 -1.41 34.24 12.44
CA LEU A 278 -0.28 33.99 11.55
C LEU A 278 -0.12 35.21 10.66
N GLY A 279 1.10 35.69 10.51
CA GLY A 279 1.38 36.88 9.71
C GLY A 279 0.84 36.68 8.29
N SER A 280 0.20 37.71 7.73
CA SER A 280 -0.27 37.72 6.34
C SER A 280 0.81 37.28 5.34
N GLU A 281 2.08 37.50 5.66
CA GLU A 281 3.23 37.09 4.87
C GLU A 281 3.54 35.58 4.97
N GLU A 282 3.37 34.95 6.13
CA GLU A 282 3.53 33.49 6.28
C GLU A 282 2.39 32.75 5.58
N LEU A 283 1.16 33.24 5.68
CA LEU A 283 0.01 32.71 4.96
C LEU A 283 0.10 32.95 3.44
N GLN A 284 0.63 34.09 2.98
CA GLN A 284 0.90 34.33 1.56
C GLN A 284 2.07 33.48 1.05
N ALA A 285 3.12 33.25 1.83
CA ALA A 285 4.17 32.31 1.49
C ALA A 285 3.63 30.87 1.42
N HIS A 286 2.81 30.46 2.39
CA HIS A 286 2.14 29.16 2.38
C HIS A 286 1.20 29.00 1.17
N ALA A 287 0.38 30.00 0.85
CA ALA A 287 -0.53 29.97 -0.31
C ALA A 287 0.23 30.01 -1.66
N ALA A 288 1.28 30.83 -1.76
CA ALA A 288 2.17 30.85 -2.92
C ALA A 288 2.89 29.50 -3.12
N TRP A 289 3.21 28.78 -2.04
CA TRP A 289 3.81 27.44 -2.07
C TRP A 289 2.86 26.31 -2.50
N TRP A 290 1.54 26.50 -2.35
CA TRP A 290 0.54 25.60 -2.94
C TRP A 290 0.29 25.88 -4.42
N GLY A 291 0.49 27.13 -4.85
CA GLY A 291 0.38 27.54 -6.26
C GLY A 291 1.62 27.29 -7.13
N VAL A 292 2.72 26.77 -6.55
CA VAL A 292 3.88 26.37 -7.36
C VAL A 292 3.56 25.08 -8.10
N ASP A 293 3.15 25.26 -9.34
CA ASP A 293 2.89 24.20 -10.30
C ASP A 293 4.14 23.32 -10.46
N THR A 294 3.98 22.01 -10.25
CA THR A 294 5.07 21.02 -10.35
C THR A 294 5.69 20.96 -11.75
N VAL A 295 4.98 21.46 -12.76
CA VAL A 295 5.48 21.59 -14.13
C VAL A 295 6.64 22.58 -14.23
N ALA A 296 6.67 23.63 -13.39
CA ALA A 296 7.66 24.71 -13.50
C ALA A 296 9.03 24.37 -12.89
N PHE A 297 9.09 23.46 -11.92
CA PHE A 297 10.31 23.23 -11.12
C PHE A 297 10.88 21.81 -11.23
N GLY A 298 10.12 20.85 -11.77
CA GLY A 298 10.51 19.44 -11.88
C GLY A 298 10.85 18.78 -10.54
N HIS A 299 11.21 17.50 -10.56
CA HIS A 299 11.61 16.75 -9.36
C HIS A 299 12.78 17.39 -8.60
N ARG A 300 13.62 18.16 -9.30
CA ARG A 300 14.78 18.90 -8.76
C ARG A 300 14.40 20.13 -7.91
N GLY A 301 13.26 20.77 -8.16
CA GLY A 301 12.86 21.96 -7.37
C GLY A 301 12.31 21.64 -5.99
N LEU A 302 11.67 20.48 -5.80
CA LEU A 302 11.31 19.98 -4.47
C LEU A 302 12.56 19.77 -3.57
N TRP A 303 13.70 19.44 -4.18
CA TRP A 303 14.98 19.35 -3.49
C TRP A 303 15.58 20.71 -3.15
N GLY A 304 15.35 21.74 -3.98
CA GLY A 304 15.66 23.13 -3.66
C GLY A 304 14.93 23.64 -2.41
N CYS A 305 13.71 23.14 -2.17
CA CYS A 305 12.96 23.44 -0.94
C CYS A 305 13.48 22.65 0.28
N ALA A 306 13.86 21.36 0.11
CA ALA A 306 14.53 20.55 1.14
C ALA A 306 15.81 21.20 1.66
N ALA A 307 16.55 21.73 0.70
CA ALA A 307 17.80 22.45 0.83
C ALA A 307 17.66 23.73 1.67
N LEU A 308 16.64 24.52 1.38
CA LEU A 308 16.31 25.75 2.12
C LEU A 308 15.86 25.43 3.55
N LEU A 309 15.01 24.42 3.74
CA LEU A 309 14.53 23.99 5.06
C LEU A 309 15.60 23.33 5.94
N ALA A 310 16.60 22.68 5.32
CA ALA A 310 17.78 22.18 6.05
C ALA A 310 18.80 23.28 6.37
N ALA A 311 18.78 24.40 5.65
CA ALA A 311 19.64 25.54 5.89
C ALA A 311 19.18 26.38 7.10
N GLU A 312 17.88 26.48 7.35
CA GLU A 312 17.34 27.24 8.48
C GLU A 312 17.49 26.53 9.84
N PRO A 313 17.94 27.25 10.89
CA PRO A 313 18.11 26.69 12.22
C PRO A 313 16.75 26.53 12.96
N VAL A 314 16.29 25.28 13.05
CA VAL A 314 15.56 24.62 14.17
C VAL A 314 14.23 25.23 14.67
N LYS A 315 13.80 26.43 14.26
CA LYS A 315 12.60 27.05 14.86
C LYS A 315 11.26 26.53 14.34
N SER A 316 11.22 25.68 13.31
CA SER A 316 9.95 25.14 12.82
C SER A 316 9.99 23.63 12.62
N GLN A 317 9.68 22.89 13.68
CA GLN A 317 9.42 21.45 13.64
C GLN A 317 8.25 21.14 12.69
N GLU A 318 7.28 22.04 12.58
CA GLU A 318 6.11 21.93 11.70
C GLU A 318 6.47 22.03 10.21
N LEU A 319 7.37 22.95 9.82
CA LEU A 319 7.85 23.03 8.43
C LEU A 319 8.66 21.79 8.04
N GLN A 320 9.46 21.25 8.96
CA GLN A 320 10.21 20.01 8.71
C GLN A 320 9.27 18.82 8.54
N SER A 321 8.23 18.67 9.38
CA SER A 321 7.27 17.58 9.25
C SER A 321 6.41 17.73 7.99
N TRP A 322 6.01 18.96 7.66
CA TRP A 322 5.26 19.25 6.43
C TRP A 322 6.07 18.91 5.17
N PHE A 323 7.34 19.31 5.12
CA PHE A 323 8.21 18.99 4.00
C PHE A 323 8.45 17.49 3.86
N LEU A 324 8.74 16.79 4.97
CA LEU A 324 8.94 15.35 4.96
C LEU A 324 7.70 14.61 4.44
N ARG A 325 6.49 15.02 4.86
CA ARG A 325 5.23 14.47 4.35
C ARG A 325 5.08 14.69 2.85
N ARG A 326 5.27 15.92 2.37
CA ARG A 326 5.13 16.25 0.95
C ARG A 326 6.17 15.54 0.09
N TRP A 327 7.41 15.47 0.55
CA TRP A 327 8.49 14.79 -0.15
C TRP A 327 8.24 13.28 -0.24
N ALA A 328 7.92 12.62 0.88
CA ALA A 328 7.64 11.19 0.90
C ALA A 328 6.45 10.84 0.00
N TRP A 329 5.38 11.66 0.05
CA TRP A 329 4.22 11.48 -0.82
C TRP A 329 4.57 11.61 -2.30
N GLN A 330 5.31 12.66 -2.69
CA GLN A 330 5.66 12.88 -4.09
C GLN A 330 6.57 11.78 -4.64
N ALA A 331 7.51 11.28 -3.84
CA ALA A 331 8.36 10.15 -4.21
C ALA A 331 7.48 8.91 -4.50
N LEU A 332 6.64 8.51 -3.54
CA LEU A 332 5.70 7.40 -3.68
C LEU A 332 4.80 7.52 -4.90
N LEU A 333 4.25 8.71 -5.13
CA LEU A 333 3.38 8.97 -6.27
C LEU A 333 4.12 8.85 -7.60
N THR A 334 5.34 9.38 -7.69
CA THR A 334 6.14 9.35 -8.92
C THR A 334 6.50 7.93 -9.29
N ASP A 335 6.93 7.13 -8.33
CA ASP A 335 7.33 5.75 -8.54
C ASP A 335 6.14 4.87 -8.91
N ALA A 336 5.04 4.96 -8.14
CA ALA A 336 3.82 4.24 -8.47
C ALA A 336 3.36 4.59 -9.89
N SER A 337 3.35 5.87 -10.25
CA SER A 337 2.97 6.30 -11.60
C SER A 337 3.91 5.76 -12.68
N SER A 338 5.22 5.81 -12.47
CA SER A 338 6.22 5.29 -13.42
C SER A 338 6.06 3.78 -13.66
N LEU A 339 5.81 3.03 -12.58
CA LEU A 339 5.57 1.60 -12.61
C LEU A 339 4.33 1.26 -13.42
N TRP A 340 3.23 1.99 -13.20
CA TRP A 340 2.00 1.78 -13.95
C TRP A 340 2.15 2.18 -15.41
N GLN A 341 2.93 3.22 -15.71
CA GLN A 341 3.30 3.57 -17.09
C GLN A 341 4.14 2.46 -17.75
N SER A 342 5.16 1.93 -17.08
CA SER A 342 5.96 0.82 -17.62
C SER A 342 5.13 -0.45 -17.83
N ALA A 343 4.26 -0.79 -16.86
CA ALA A 343 3.32 -1.91 -17.00
C ALA A 343 2.38 -1.69 -18.19
N SER A 344 1.94 -0.45 -18.43
CA SER A 344 1.12 -0.11 -19.59
C SER A 344 1.82 -0.30 -20.91
N VAL A 345 3.08 0.08 -21.02
CA VAL A 345 3.85 -0.08 -22.26
C VAL A 345 4.03 -1.57 -22.56
N LEU A 346 4.34 -2.37 -21.54
CA LEU A 346 4.57 -3.81 -21.71
C LEU A 346 3.29 -4.60 -22.02
N ALA A 347 2.16 -4.21 -21.44
CA ALA A 347 0.87 -4.79 -21.79
C ALA A 347 0.54 -4.56 -23.29
N LYS A 348 0.96 -3.43 -23.86
CA LYS A 348 0.79 -3.14 -25.30
C LYS A 348 1.66 -4.03 -26.18
N GLU A 349 2.85 -4.40 -25.71
CA GLU A 349 3.79 -5.26 -26.45
C GLU A 349 3.36 -6.74 -26.53
N LYS A 350 2.21 -7.12 -25.96
CA LYS A 350 1.73 -8.52 -25.85
C LYS A 350 2.74 -9.47 -25.21
N ARG A 351 3.69 -8.94 -24.43
CA ARG A 351 4.62 -9.76 -23.65
C ARG A 351 3.90 -10.29 -22.40
N PRO A 352 4.18 -11.52 -21.95
CA PRO A 352 3.63 -12.02 -20.69
C PRO A 352 4.03 -11.08 -19.55
N LEU A 353 3.02 -10.52 -18.87
CA LEU A 353 3.17 -9.58 -17.74
C LEU A 353 3.66 -10.25 -16.45
N GLU A 354 3.76 -11.58 -16.45
CA GLU A 354 4.05 -12.44 -15.29
C GLU A 354 5.38 -12.07 -14.62
N ASN A 355 6.35 -11.58 -15.39
CA ASN A 355 7.71 -11.34 -14.91
C ASN A 355 8.15 -9.88 -15.02
N LEU A 356 7.26 -8.94 -14.74
CA LEU A 356 7.69 -7.56 -14.46
C LEU A 356 8.19 -7.49 -13.02
N PRO A 357 9.51 -7.55 -12.75
CA PRO A 357 10.00 -7.17 -11.44
C PRO A 357 9.58 -5.72 -11.23
N LEU A 358 8.86 -5.48 -10.15
CA LEU A 358 8.75 -4.14 -9.60
C LEU A 358 10.20 -3.69 -9.36
N GLN A 359 10.77 -2.80 -10.18
CA GLN A 359 12.13 -2.35 -9.89
C GLN A 359 12.09 -1.58 -8.56
N PRO A 360 12.95 -1.94 -7.59
CA PRO A 360 12.92 -1.31 -6.28
C PRO A 360 13.28 0.17 -6.40
N PHE A 361 12.67 1.00 -5.55
CA PHE A 361 12.99 2.41 -5.44
C PHE A 361 14.42 2.60 -4.92
N ASP A 362 15.32 3.03 -5.82
CA ASP A 362 16.70 3.36 -5.48
C ASP A 362 16.84 4.82 -5.05
N LEU A 363 16.81 5.04 -3.74
CA LEU A 363 17.04 6.33 -3.09
C LEU A 363 18.35 7.01 -3.54
N ARG A 364 19.36 6.21 -3.97
CA ARG A 364 20.67 6.72 -4.39
C ARG A 364 20.59 7.43 -5.74
N GLN A 365 19.76 6.94 -6.67
CA GLN A 365 19.57 7.54 -7.99
C GLN A 365 18.85 8.89 -7.94
N TRP A 366 18.08 9.13 -6.88
CA TRP A 366 17.32 10.35 -6.67
C TRP A 366 18.03 11.41 -5.82
N LEU A 367 19.08 11.05 -5.09
CA LEU A 367 19.94 12.00 -4.37
C LEU A 367 20.96 12.59 -5.37
N PRO A 368 20.84 13.88 -5.77
CA PRO A 368 21.79 14.55 -6.67
C PRO A 368 23.24 14.25 -6.34
N ASP A 369 24.06 14.02 -7.35
CA ASP A 369 25.46 13.70 -7.17
C ASP A 369 26.23 14.83 -6.46
N GLN A 370 27.37 14.50 -5.84
CA GLN A 370 28.05 15.21 -4.73
C GLN A 370 28.30 16.75 -4.83
N ARG A 371 27.93 17.43 -5.91
CA ARG A 371 28.25 18.85 -6.15
C ARG A 371 27.22 19.84 -5.60
N ASP A 372 26.00 19.42 -5.29
CA ASP A 372 24.97 20.32 -4.77
C ASP A 372 24.98 20.42 -3.23
N ARG A 373 25.44 21.58 -2.75
CA ARG A 373 25.75 21.89 -1.34
C ARG A 373 24.63 21.75 -0.31
N PRO A 374 23.33 21.89 -0.60
CA PRO A 374 22.36 21.97 0.49
C PRO A 374 21.85 20.60 0.97
N LEU A 375 22.14 19.52 0.24
CA LEU A 375 21.78 18.16 0.62
C LEU A 375 22.80 17.51 1.54
N VAL A 376 23.92 18.18 1.84
CA VAL A 376 24.99 17.65 2.70
C VAL A 376 24.46 17.33 4.10
N LYS A 377 23.54 18.12 4.67
CA LYS A 377 22.99 17.85 6.02
C LYS A 377 22.05 16.64 6.05
N LEU A 378 21.15 16.52 5.08
CA LEU A 378 20.26 15.36 4.95
C LEU A 378 21.07 14.10 4.64
N ARG A 379 22.02 14.17 3.70
CA ARG A 379 23.00 13.10 3.49
C ARG A 379 23.79 12.82 4.76
N ARG A 380 24.23 13.79 5.55
CA ARG A 380 24.98 13.51 6.81
C ARG A 380 24.13 12.80 7.85
N ARG A 381 22.82 13.08 7.91
CA ARG A 381 21.85 12.37 8.78
C ARG A 381 21.49 10.98 8.25
N LEU A 382 21.37 10.82 6.94
CA LEU A 382 21.07 9.54 6.29
C LEU A 382 22.33 8.70 6.03
N ARG A 383 23.53 9.27 6.01
CA ARG A 383 24.81 8.62 5.71
C ARG A 383 25.14 7.47 6.67
N PRO A 384 24.96 7.58 8.00
CA PRO A 384 25.16 6.40 8.86
C PRO A 384 24.15 5.29 8.56
N LEU A 385 22.95 5.62 8.07
CA LEU A 385 21.99 4.61 7.60
C LEU A 385 22.43 4.03 6.26
N LEU A 386 22.78 4.85 5.27
CA LEU A 386 23.19 4.42 3.92
C LEU A 386 24.52 3.66 3.88
N ALA A 387 25.46 3.97 4.78
CA ALA A 387 26.78 3.32 4.85
C ALA A 387 26.72 1.89 5.43
N GLN A 388 25.64 1.51 6.11
CA GLN A 388 25.43 0.14 6.62
C GLN A 388 24.91 -0.83 5.53
N SER A 389 24.70 -0.35 4.30
CA SER A 389 23.97 -1.07 3.24
C SER A 389 24.86 -1.64 2.13
N GLU A 390 26.18 -1.48 2.16
CA GLU A 390 27.05 -1.89 1.05
C GLU A 390 27.27 -3.43 0.95
N ASP A 391 26.95 -4.20 1.98
CA ASP A 391 27.32 -5.63 2.05
C ASP A 391 26.23 -6.65 1.68
N VAL A 392 24.99 -6.24 1.33
CA VAL A 392 23.90 -7.20 1.03
C VAL A 392 23.32 -6.97 -0.36
N ALA A 393 24.15 -7.15 -1.39
CA ALA A 393 23.70 -7.27 -2.77
C ALA A 393 23.37 -8.75 -3.07
N GLY A 394 22.22 -9.23 -2.60
CA GLY A 394 21.76 -10.59 -2.85
C GLY A 394 20.23 -10.64 -2.90
N ASP A 395 19.71 -11.04 -4.06
CA ASP A 395 18.32 -11.43 -4.37
C ASP A 395 17.20 -10.42 -4.08
N GLY A 396 16.81 -9.70 -5.14
CA GLY A 396 15.43 -9.72 -5.67
C GLY A 396 14.25 -9.24 -4.83
N HIS A 397 14.45 -8.75 -3.60
CA HIS A 397 13.35 -8.29 -2.75
C HIS A 397 13.10 -6.78 -2.85
N LEU A 398 11.83 -6.46 -3.00
CA LEU A 398 11.22 -5.20 -3.44
C LEU A 398 11.27 -4.08 -2.39
N LEU A 399 12.44 -3.74 -1.88
CA LEU A 399 12.55 -2.85 -0.72
C LEU A 399 12.80 -1.39 -1.13
N TRP A 400 11.76 -0.57 -0.99
CA TRP A 400 11.77 0.86 -1.19
C TRP A 400 12.57 1.57 -0.11
N LEU A 401 13.74 2.16 -0.41
CA LEU A 401 14.68 2.75 0.56
C LEU A 401 15.58 1.72 1.26
N TRP A 402 16.63 1.27 0.60
CA TRP A 402 17.70 0.57 1.31
C TRP A 402 18.55 1.54 2.15
N PRO A 403 18.83 1.25 3.43
CA PRO A 403 18.47 0.05 4.19
C PRO A 403 17.12 0.11 4.91
N ALA A 404 16.56 -1.06 5.25
CA ALA A 404 15.30 -1.20 6.00
C ALA A 404 15.26 -0.43 7.34
N SER A 405 16.42 -0.16 7.96
CA SER A 405 16.50 0.70 9.15
C SER A 405 16.09 2.15 8.86
N ALA A 406 16.43 2.68 7.68
CA ALA A 406 16.02 4.00 7.24
C ALA A 406 14.52 4.06 6.92
N GLN A 407 13.97 3.01 6.29
CA GLN A 407 12.53 2.85 6.09
C GLN A 407 11.77 2.93 7.41
N ARG A 408 12.15 2.08 8.38
CA ARG A 408 11.51 2.06 9.71
C ARG A 408 11.64 3.39 10.43
N ALA A 409 12.79 4.07 10.32
CA ALA A 409 12.98 5.38 10.93
C ALA A 409 12.08 6.45 10.30
N LEU A 410 11.97 6.48 8.98
CA LEU A 410 11.09 7.40 8.26
C LEU A 410 9.62 7.10 8.53
N ALA A 411 9.21 5.83 8.44
CA ALA A 411 7.87 5.36 8.75
C ALA A 411 7.50 5.71 10.21
N GLY A 412 8.39 5.44 11.17
CA GLY A 412 8.19 5.79 12.57
C GLY A 412 8.14 7.30 12.85
N ALA A 413 8.81 8.13 12.05
CA ALA A 413 8.68 9.59 12.12
C ALA A 413 7.32 10.05 11.59
N LEU A 414 6.92 9.58 10.40
CA LEU A 414 5.61 9.88 9.80
C LEU A 414 4.46 9.38 10.67
N TRP A 415 4.58 8.20 11.28
CA TRP A 415 3.58 7.64 12.18
C TRP A 415 3.33 8.51 13.41
N ARG A 416 4.41 8.96 14.06
CA ARG A 416 4.30 9.85 15.23
C ARG A 416 3.66 11.19 14.84
N ASP A 417 4.05 11.75 13.70
CA ASP A 417 3.51 13.01 13.20
C ASP A 417 2.02 12.90 12.87
N VAL A 418 1.59 11.85 12.17
CA VAL A 418 0.18 11.56 11.90
C VAL A 418 -0.62 11.37 13.18
N ARG A 419 -0.10 10.57 14.11
CA ARG A 419 -0.77 10.34 15.38
C ARG A 419 -0.97 11.66 16.13
N GLN A 420 0.04 12.52 16.14
CA GLN A 420 -0.07 13.84 16.74
C GLN A 420 -1.12 14.69 16.02
N GLN A 421 -1.14 14.71 14.69
CA GLN A 421 -2.16 15.43 13.90
C GLN A 421 -3.58 14.96 14.24
N LEU A 422 -3.81 13.65 14.21
CA LEU A 422 -5.12 13.07 14.50
C LEU A 422 -5.58 13.35 15.94
N LEU A 423 -4.66 13.31 16.92
CA LEU A 423 -4.95 13.67 18.30
C LEU A 423 -5.26 15.17 18.45
N THR A 424 -4.51 16.04 17.78
CA THR A 424 -4.80 17.49 17.81
C THR A 424 -6.12 17.83 17.13
N SER A 425 -6.50 17.08 16.10
CA SER A 425 -7.79 17.23 15.40
C SER A 425 -8.93 16.45 16.05
N GLU A 426 -8.70 15.68 17.12
CA GLU A 426 -9.69 14.76 17.67
C GLU A 426 -11.01 15.45 18.05
N LYS A 427 -10.93 16.62 18.70
CA LYS A 427 -12.12 17.39 19.06
C LYS A 427 -12.88 17.86 17.81
N ALA A 428 -12.18 18.29 16.77
CA ALA A 428 -12.80 18.73 15.52
C ALA A 428 -13.43 17.55 14.77
N LEU A 429 -12.75 16.40 14.75
CA LEU A 429 -13.23 15.13 14.21
C LEU A 429 -14.54 14.68 14.88
N ARG A 430 -14.57 14.66 16.22
CA ARG A 430 -15.78 14.29 16.99
C ARG A 430 -16.97 15.22 16.74
N LEU A 431 -16.70 16.47 16.38
CA LEU A 431 -17.72 17.47 16.06
C LEU A 431 -18.11 17.49 14.58
N GLY A 432 -17.50 16.65 13.72
CA GLY A 432 -17.69 16.71 12.27
C GLY A 432 -17.23 18.02 11.64
N ARG A 433 -16.28 18.72 12.28
CA ARG A 433 -15.74 20.03 11.86
C ARG A 433 -14.25 19.97 11.55
N ALA A 434 -13.69 18.78 11.39
CA ALA A 434 -12.31 18.64 10.99
C ALA A 434 -12.13 19.18 9.57
N ASP A 435 -11.07 19.94 9.35
CA ASP A 435 -10.74 20.42 8.01
C ASP A 435 -10.39 19.23 7.09
N PRO A 436 -11.12 19.04 5.97
CA PRO A 436 -10.88 17.93 5.04
C PRO A 436 -9.44 17.90 4.50
N SER A 437 -8.78 19.06 4.39
CA SER A 437 -7.40 19.12 3.90
C SER A 437 -6.42 18.48 4.89
N THR A 438 -6.63 18.73 6.18
CA THR A 438 -5.86 18.13 7.27
C THR A 438 -6.08 16.61 7.32
N LEU A 439 -7.32 16.15 7.14
CA LEU A 439 -7.63 14.71 7.10
C LEU A 439 -7.00 14.01 5.90
N ALA A 440 -7.07 14.61 4.71
CA ALA A 440 -6.42 14.08 3.52
C ALA A 440 -4.89 14.01 3.68
N GLN A 441 -4.29 14.98 4.39
CA GLN A 441 -2.85 14.94 4.69
C GLN A 441 -2.48 13.82 5.68
N ALA A 442 -3.29 13.62 6.71
CA ALA A 442 -3.13 12.51 7.65
C ALA A 442 -3.26 11.15 6.92
N ALA A 443 -4.25 11.03 6.03
CA ALA A 443 -4.48 9.83 5.22
C ALA A 443 -3.32 9.51 4.25
N ARG A 444 -2.80 10.51 3.54
CA ARG A 444 -1.57 10.35 2.70
C ARG A 444 -0.38 9.88 3.53
N SER A 445 -0.22 10.44 4.72
CA SER A 445 0.89 10.09 5.61
C SER A 445 0.73 8.67 6.17
N LEU A 446 -0.51 8.22 6.48
CA LEU A 446 -0.80 6.82 6.81
C LEU A 446 -0.49 5.87 5.64
N LEU A 447 -0.83 6.25 4.41
CA LEU A 447 -0.46 5.50 3.21
C LEU A 447 1.06 5.39 3.04
N CYS A 448 1.78 6.48 3.27
CA CYS A 448 3.24 6.45 3.26
C CYS A 448 3.77 5.48 4.32
N VAL A 449 3.28 5.54 5.56
CA VAL A 449 3.70 4.61 6.62
C VAL A 449 3.40 3.16 6.23
N ALA A 450 2.21 2.87 5.70
CA ALA A 450 1.84 1.53 5.25
C ALA A 450 2.80 1.01 4.16
N ALA A 451 3.09 1.84 3.16
CA ALA A 451 4.02 1.50 2.07
C ALA A 451 5.45 1.26 2.56
N LEU A 452 5.94 2.14 3.44
CA LEU A 452 7.31 2.08 3.97
C LEU A 452 7.51 0.92 4.96
N SER A 453 6.47 0.55 5.69
CA SER A 453 6.54 -0.51 6.71
C SER A 453 6.20 -1.90 6.17
N LEU A 454 5.68 -2.04 4.95
CA LEU A 454 5.13 -3.29 4.46
C LEU A 454 6.08 -4.48 4.61
N ASP A 455 7.34 -4.32 4.19
CA ASP A 455 8.38 -5.34 4.33
C ASP A 455 9.20 -5.19 5.63
N ALA A 456 9.27 -3.97 6.18
CA ALA A 456 10.18 -3.66 7.28
C ALA A 456 9.61 -3.92 8.67
N SER A 457 8.28 -3.81 8.81
CA SER A 457 7.49 -3.97 10.04
C SER A 457 6.01 -4.21 9.66
N PRO A 458 5.61 -5.46 9.37
CA PRO A 458 4.26 -5.76 8.87
C PRO A 458 3.16 -5.36 9.87
N ASP A 459 3.45 -5.39 11.17
CA ASP A 459 2.52 -4.95 12.22
C ASP A 459 2.25 -3.44 12.15
N ASP A 460 3.26 -2.62 11.87
CA ASP A 460 3.10 -1.17 11.69
C ASP A 460 2.36 -0.85 10.40
N ALA A 461 2.65 -1.58 9.32
CA ALA A 461 1.92 -1.44 8.07
C ALA A 461 0.43 -1.77 8.26
N GLN A 462 0.14 -2.86 8.97
CA GLN A 462 -1.21 -3.26 9.30
C GLN A 462 -1.90 -2.21 10.20
N ALA A 463 -1.22 -1.70 11.22
CA ALA A 463 -1.75 -0.65 12.09
C ALA A 463 -2.07 0.64 11.32
N ALA A 464 -1.23 1.00 10.34
CA ALA A 464 -1.46 2.13 9.47
C ALA A 464 -2.64 1.94 8.54
N LEU A 465 -2.77 0.78 7.90
CA LEU A 465 -3.92 0.45 7.06
C LEU A 465 -5.22 0.38 7.87
N ARG A 466 -5.20 -0.17 9.10
CA ARG A 466 -6.37 -0.13 9.99
C ARG A 466 -6.78 1.30 10.32
N SER A 467 -5.83 2.15 10.65
CA SER A 467 -6.08 3.57 10.95
C SER A 467 -6.62 4.31 9.73
N LEU A 468 -6.07 4.03 8.55
CA LEU A 468 -6.52 4.61 7.29
C LEU A 468 -7.96 4.16 6.98
N ALA A 469 -8.25 2.86 7.03
CA ALA A 469 -9.60 2.34 6.78
C ALA A 469 -10.64 2.93 7.72
N ARG A 470 -10.31 3.13 9.01
CA ARG A 470 -11.18 3.81 9.97
C ARG A 470 -11.39 5.28 9.64
N LEU A 471 -10.33 5.98 9.25
CA LEU A 471 -10.41 7.38 8.83
C LEU A 471 -11.29 7.55 7.59
N CYS A 472 -11.16 6.65 6.61
CA CYS A 472 -11.97 6.67 5.39
C CYS A 472 -13.43 6.37 5.70
N ALA A 473 -13.72 5.34 6.50
CA ALA A 473 -15.09 4.99 6.88
C ALA A 473 -15.81 6.11 7.64
N GLY A 474 -15.08 6.92 8.43
CA GLY A 474 -15.64 8.07 9.14
C GLY A 474 -15.85 9.32 8.26
N HIS A 475 -15.19 9.41 7.11
CA HIS A 475 -15.14 10.61 6.26
C HIS A 475 -15.29 10.29 4.76
N ALA A 476 -16.12 9.30 4.43
CA ALA A 476 -16.26 8.77 3.08
C ALA A 476 -16.75 9.81 2.06
N GLU A 477 -17.43 10.88 2.48
CA GLU A 477 -17.93 11.91 1.56
C GLU A 477 -16.86 12.94 1.17
N GLU A 478 -15.97 13.30 2.09
CA GLU A 478 -15.05 14.44 1.93
C GLU A 478 -13.66 14.00 1.43
N LEU A 479 -13.17 12.90 2.00
CA LEU A 479 -11.79 12.44 1.83
C LEU A 479 -11.46 11.98 0.40
N PRO A 480 -12.36 11.25 -0.31
CA PRO A 480 -12.02 10.68 -1.60
C PRO A 480 -11.70 11.74 -2.67
N SER A 481 -12.49 12.81 -2.77
CA SER A 481 -12.23 13.91 -3.70
C SER A 481 -10.84 14.55 -3.49
N ARG A 482 -10.38 14.58 -2.23
CA ARG A 482 -9.09 15.14 -1.82
C ARG A 482 -7.95 14.14 -1.91
N MET A 483 -8.22 12.87 -2.20
CA MET A 483 -7.25 11.78 -2.31
C MET A 483 -7.25 11.11 -3.69
N ALA A 484 -7.77 11.78 -4.72
CA ALA A 484 -7.73 11.28 -6.09
C ALA A 484 -6.30 10.92 -6.56
N ASP A 485 -5.30 11.68 -6.11
CA ASP A 485 -3.89 11.44 -6.36
C ASP A 485 -3.33 10.18 -5.67
N ALA A 486 -4.04 9.61 -4.70
CA ALA A 486 -3.57 8.47 -3.92
C ALA A 486 -3.78 7.11 -4.60
N LEU A 487 -4.62 7.07 -5.64
CA LEU A 487 -4.99 5.83 -6.32
C LEU A 487 -3.79 5.00 -6.82
N PRO A 488 -2.75 5.59 -7.46
CA PRO A 488 -1.59 4.82 -7.91
C PRO A 488 -0.87 4.10 -6.76
N VAL A 489 -0.77 4.75 -5.60
CA VAL A 489 -0.10 4.21 -4.39
C VAL A 489 -0.97 3.13 -3.75
N LEU A 490 -2.28 3.31 -3.69
CA LEU A 490 -3.24 2.31 -3.18
C LEU A 490 -3.25 1.04 -4.03
N LEU A 491 -3.28 1.18 -5.36
CA LEU A 491 -3.24 0.03 -6.27
C LEU A 491 -1.89 -0.68 -6.20
N TRP A 492 -0.80 0.07 -6.01
CA TRP A 492 0.50 -0.54 -5.76
C TRP A 492 0.53 -1.33 -4.44
N LEU A 493 -0.02 -0.76 -3.35
CA LEU A 493 -0.16 -1.46 -2.07
C LEU A 493 -1.02 -2.73 -2.20
N ALA A 494 -2.08 -2.68 -3.01
CA ALA A 494 -2.94 -3.84 -3.28
C ALA A 494 -2.16 -4.95 -3.99
N ASP A 495 -1.34 -4.61 -4.98
CA ASP A 495 -0.42 -5.55 -5.63
C ASP A 495 0.59 -6.13 -4.63
N ALA A 496 1.26 -5.26 -3.86
CA ALA A 496 2.33 -5.65 -2.94
C ALA A 496 1.84 -6.52 -1.77
N THR A 497 0.61 -6.30 -1.29
CA THR A 497 -0.02 -7.10 -0.22
C THR A 497 -0.66 -8.41 -0.71
N GLY A 498 -0.60 -8.68 -2.02
CA GLY A 498 -1.26 -9.83 -2.63
C GLY A 498 -2.78 -9.70 -2.74
N ALA A 499 -3.35 -8.50 -2.53
CA ALA A 499 -4.80 -8.28 -2.65
C ALA A 499 -5.31 -8.50 -4.07
N THR A 500 -4.46 -8.26 -5.07
CA THR A 500 -4.71 -8.58 -6.48
C THR A 500 -4.43 -10.05 -6.84
N GLY A 501 -3.96 -10.87 -5.90
CA GLY A 501 -3.65 -12.29 -6.12
C GLY A 501 -2.30 -12.56 -6.78
N ARG A 502 -1.56 -11.53 -7.19
CA ARG A 502 -0.24 -11.68 -7.85
C ARG A 502 0.86 -12.12 -6.89
N CYS A 503 0.93 -11.44 -5.75
CA CYS A 503 1.84 -11.81 -4.67
C CYS A 503 1.12 -12.78 -3.71
N PRO A 504 1.85 -13.71 -3.06
CA PRO A 504 1.26 -14.48 -1.97
C PRO A 504 0.66 -13.50 -0.94
N PRO A 505 -0.52 -13.80 -0.39
CA PRO A 505 -1.18 -12.89 0.54
C PRO A 505 -0.25 -12.61 1.72
N ALA A 506 -0.03 -11.33 1.99
CA ALA A 506 0.77 -10.92 3.14
C ALA A 506 0.12 -11.44 4.43
N THR A 507 0.96 -11.92 5.36
CA THR A 507 0.48 -12.41 6.65
C THR A 507 -0.16 -11.27 7.45
N GLY A 508 -1.17 -11.61 8.28
CA GLY A 508 -1.75 -10.65 9.21
C GLY A 508 -2.90 -9.79 8.65
N GLY A 509 -3.61 -10.17 7.60
CA GLY A 509 -4.83 -9.46 7.16
C GLY A 509 -4.60 -8.05 6.58
N THR A 510 -3.35 -7.70 6.26
CA THR A 510 -3.01 -6.48 5.50
C THR A 510 -3.71 -6.47 4.15
N THR A 511 -3.82 -7.61 3.47
CA THR A 511 -4.57 -7.81 2.23
C THR A 511 -6.03 -7.32 2.33
N GLU A 512 -6.75 -7.73 3.39
CA GLU A 512 -8.15 -7.35 3.62
C GLU A 512 -8.28 -5.86 3.92
N LEU A 513 -7.34 -5.30 4.69
CA LEU A 513 -7.33 -3.88 5.04
C LEU A 513 -7.01 -2.98 3.85
N THR A 514 -6.08 -3.39 2.98
CA THR A 514 -5.79 -2.68 1.74
C THR A 514 -6.99 -2.73 0.80
N ALA A 515 -7.64 -3.88 0.67
CA ALA A 515 -8.85 -4.00 -0.13
C ALA A 515 -9.97 -3.11 0.40
N LYS A 516 -10.15 -3.08 1.73
CA LYS A 516 -11.11 -2.18 2.38
C LYS A 516 -10.75 -0.71 2.17
N ALA A 517 -9.49 -0.32 2.34
CA ALA A 517 -9.07 1.07 2.09
C ALA A 517 -9.30 1.48 0.63
N LEU A 518 -9.05 0.58 -0.34
CA LEU A 518 -9.35 0.83 -1.74
C LEU A 518 -10.86 0.94 -1.99
N GLN A 519 -11.70 0.15 -1.31
CA GLN A 519 -13.15 0.21 -1.44
C GLN A 519 -13.72 1.54 -0.93
N GLU A 520 -13.27 1.99 0.24
CA GLU A 520 -13.73 3.24 0.85
C GLU A 520 -13.23 4.48 0.08
N LEU A 521 -12.02 4.43 -0.49
CA LEU A 521 -11.44 5.57 -1.22
C LEU A 521 -11.79 5.56 -2.71
N GLY A 522 -11.71 4.40 -3.36
CA GLY A 522 -11.64 4.28 -4.81
C GLY A 522 -12.88 4.78 -5.55
N PHE A 523 -14.08 4.50 -5.04
CA PHE A 523 -15.32 4.86 -5.74
C PHE A 523 -15.58 6.37 -5.81
N ALA A 524 -15.24 7.09 -4.75
CA ALA A 524 -15.50 8.51 -4.66
C ALA A 524 -14.26 9.36 -5.00
N SER A 525 -13.06 8.77 -5.04
CA SER A 525 -11.83 9.49 -5.38
C SER A 525 -11.56 9.56 -6.86
N LEU A 526 -12.18 8.67 -7.64
CA LEU A 526 -12.15 8.78 -9.09
C LEU A 526 -13.06 9.91 -9.49
N GLU A 527 -12.49 11.06 -9.83
CA GLU A 527 -13.07 11.82 -10.92
C GLU A 527 -13.02 10.90 -12.14
N PRO A 528 -14.17 10.36 -12.59
CA PRO A 528 -14.17 9.30 -13.59
C PRO A 528 -13.53 9.76 -14.91
N GLY A 529 -13.29 11.07 -15.10
CA GLY A 529 -12.65 11.58 -16.29
C GLY A 529 -11.14 11.76 -16.25
N HIS A 530 -10.39 11.27 -15.25
CA HIS A 530 -8.92 11.42 -15.25
C HIS A 530 -8.24 10.24 -15.99
N PRO A 531 -7.59 10.45 -17.15
CA PRO A 531 -7.06 9.37 -18.01
C PRO A 531 -5.97 8.54 -17.33
N ALA A 532 -5.16 9.16 -16.47
CA ALA A 532 -4.13 8.45 -15.71
C ALA A 532 -4.71 7.36 -14.79
N ALA A 533 -5.90 7.60 -14.22
CA ALA A 533 -6.54 6.62 -13.35
C ALA A 533 -6.99 5.38 -14.13
N VAL A 534 -7.55 5.56 -15.33
CA VAL A 534 -7.90 4.46 -16.25
C VAL A 534 -6.68 3.58 -16.53
N HIS A 535 -5.52 4.20 -16.82
CA HIS A 535 -4.29 3.45 -17.11
C HIS A 535 -3.79 2.64 -15.94
N VAL A 536 -3.79 3.24 -14.75
CA VAL A 536 -3.34 2.60 -13.53
C VAL A 536 -4.27 1.42 -13.19
N ILE A 537 -5.58 1.61 -13.25
CA ILE A 537 -6.56 0.55 -12.97
C ILE A 537 -6.48 -0.57 -14.01
N ALA A 538 -6.43 -0.25 -15.30
CA ALA A 538 -6.32 -1.23 -16.37
C ALA A 538 -5.03 -2.07 -16.23
N ALA A 539 -3.90 -1.41 -15.94
CA ALA A 539 -2.62 -2.08 -15.72
C ALA A 539 -2.67 -3.00 -14.49
N ALA A 540 -3.34 -2.58 -13.42
CA ALA A 540 -3.50 -3.36 -12.20
C ALA A 540 -4.39 -4.59 -12.42
N LEU A 541 -5.51 -4.45 -13.12
CA LEU A 541 -6.38 -5.58 -13.50
C LEU A 541 -5.63 -6.60 -14.35
N LEU A 542 -4.89 -6.14 -15.36
CA LEU A 542 -4.13 -7.02 -16.26
C LEU A 542 -2.97 -7.74 -15.58
N ARG A 543 -2.56 -7.29 -14.40
CA ARG A 543 -1.54 -7.94 -13.56
C ARG A 543 -2.12 -8.94 -12.58
N ALA A 544 -3.43 -8.94 -12.34
CA ALA A 544 -4.09 -9.88 -11.45
C ALA A 544 -4.23 -11.25 -12.15
N PRO A 545 -3.59 -12.32 -11.62
CA PRO A 545 -3.70 -13.65 -12.20
C PRO A 545 -5.14 -14.17 -12.06
N ALA A 546 -5.71 -14.66 -13.16
CA ALA A 546 -7.07 -15.20 -13.18
C ALA A 546 -7.25 -16.39 -12.23
N GLU A 547 -6.17 -17.13 -11.95
CA GLU A 547 -6.20 -18.36 -11.15
C GLU A 547 -6.18 -18.11 -9.64
N ALA A 548 -5.74 -16.93 -9.17
CA ALA A 548 -5.54 -16.65 -7.74
C ALA A 548 -6.73 -15.93 -7.09
N VAL A 549 -7.93 -16.03 -7.68
CA VAL A 549 -9.11 -15.28 -7.22
C VAL A 549 -9.65 -15.87 -5.92
N THR A 550 -9.20 -15.31 -4.81
CA THR A 550 -9.82 -15.52 -3.48
C THR A 550 -11.04 -14.61 -3.29
N LYS A 551 -11.91 -14.87 -2.30
CA LYS A 551 -13.06 -13.99 -1.99
C LYS A 551 -12.70 -12.49 -1.85
N PRO A 552 -11.68 -12.07 -1.07
CA PRO A 552 -11.31 -10.66 -0.96
C PRO A 552 -10.74 -10.11 -2.28
N THR A 553 -10.00 -10.93 -3.03
CA THR A 553 -9.51 -10.58 -4.37
C THR A 553 -10.68 -10.35 -5.33
N LEU A 554 -11.74 -11.18 -5.27
CA LEU A 554 -12.92 -11.04 -6.12
C LEU A 554 -13.64 -9.70 -5.88
N SER A 555 -13.84 -9.30 -4.63
CA SER A 555 -14.44 -7.99 -4.32
C SER A 555 -13.58 -6.83 -4.84
N LEU A 556 -12.26 -6.97 -4.73
CA LEU A 556 -11.32 -5.96 -5.22
C LEU A 556 -11.31 -5.87 -6.75
N LEU A 557 -11.31 -7.02 -7.43
CA LEU A 557 -11.35 -7.08 -8.89
C LEU A 557 -12.67 -6.52 -9.42
N THR A 558 -13.79 -6.86 -8.79
CA THR A 558 -15.11 -6.32 -9.14
C THR A 558 -15.09 -4.79 -8.99
N LEU A 559 -14.59 -4.29 -7.85
CA LEU A 559 -14.39 -2.86 -7.62
C LEU A 559 -13.52 -2.24 -8.72
N MET A 560 -12.29 -2.72 -8.91
CA MET A 560 -11.35 -2.18 -9.90
C MET A 560 -11.94 -2.16 -11.29
N ALA A 561 -12.74 -3.16 -11.63
CA ALA A 561 -13.33 -3.25 -12.94
C ALA A 561 -14.56 -2.33 -13.10
N GLU A 562 -15.39 -2.15 -12.06
CA GLU A 562 -16.39 -1.08 -12.03
C GLU A 562 -15.76 0.32 -12.12
N LEU A 563 -14.65 0.53 -11.42
CA LEU A 563 -13.87 1.78 -11.47
C LEU A 563 -13.34 2.02 -12.90
N LEU A 564 -12.82 0.99 -13.55
CA LEU A 564 -12.38 1.06 -14.94
C LEU A 564 -13.53 1.41 -15.89
N HIS A 565 -14.68 0.77 -15.71
CA HIS A 565 -15.86 0.99 -16.53
C HIS A 565 -16.36 2.43 -16.41
N LYS A 566 -16.56 2.94 -15.19
CA LYS A 566 -16.94 4.35 -14.94
C LYS A 566 -15.91 5.32 -15.50
N ALA A 567 -14.63 5.00 -15.36
CA ALA A 567 -13.57 5.86 -15.85
C ALA A 567 -13.51 5.88 -17.39
N ALA A 568 -13.79 4.74 -18.03
CA ALA A 568 -13.93 4.66 -19.49
C ALA A 568 -15.16 5.42 -19.99
N GLU A 569 -16.33 5.27 -19.36
CA GLU A 569 -17.54 5.99 -19.72
C GLU A 569 -17.36 7.51 -19.63
N SER A 570 -16.77 8.00 -18.54
CA SER A 570 -16.51 9.43 -18.40
C SER A 570 -15.44 9.93 -19.37
N ALA A 571 -14.44 9.12 -19.72
CA ALA A 571 -13.49 9.49 -20.76
C ALA A 571 -14.18 9.59 -22.12
N VAL A 572 -15.05 8.63 -22.48
CA VAL A 572 -15.86 8.68 -23.72
C VAL A 572 -16.75 9.91 -23.73
N ALA A 573 -17.49 10.19 -22.64
CA ALA A 573 -18.36 11.35 -22.55
C ALA A 573 -17.60 12.69 -22.65
N LYS A 574 -16.35 12.75 -22.15
CA LYS A 574 -15.46 13.91 -22.35
C LYS A 574 -15.02 14.03 -23.81
N LEU A 575 -14.64 12.91 -24.44
CA LEU A 575 -14.20 12.87 -25.84
C LEU A 575 -15.31 13.19 -26.83
N GLU A 576 -16.57 12.90 -26.51
CA GLU A 576 -17.74 13.29 -27.31
C GLU A 576 -18.03 14.78 -27.20
N LYS A 577 -17.83 15.37 -26.02
CA LYS A 577 -17.98 16.82 -25.79
C LYS A 577 -16.81 17.62 -26.36
N SER A 578 -15.60 17.05 -26.35
CA SER A 578 -14.38 17.66 -26.88
C SER A 578 -14.13 17.21 -28.31
N THR A 579 -14.68 17.94 -29.27
CA THR A 579 -14.52 17.63 -30.70
C THR A 579 -13.23 18.18 -31.33
N ALA A 580 -12.35 18.87 -30.58
CA ALA A 580 -11.35 19.75 -31.20
C ALA A 580 -9.93 19.80 -30.62
N GLN A 581 -9.54 19.06 -29.58
CA GLN A 581 -8.20 19.23 -28.96
C GLN A 581 -7.24 18.06 -29.12
N MET A 582 -5.95 18.38 -29.22
CA MET A 582 -4.87 17.42 -29.51
C MET A 582 -4.57 16.47 -28.32
N GLU A 583 -4.88 16.88 -27.09
CA GLU A 583 -4.75 16.05 -25.88
C GLU A 583 -5.70 14.84 -25.92
N ASP A 584 -6.89 14.99 -26.53
CA ASP A 584 -7.84 13.89 -26.75
C ASP A 584 -7.26 12.79 -27.64
N ALA A 585 -6.32 13.10 -28.53
CA ALA A 585 -5.72 12.09 -29.41
C ALA A 585 -4.81 11.11 -28.63
N LEU A 586 -4.15 11.58 -27.58
CA LEU A 586 -3.33 10.72 -26.71
C LEU A 586 -4.23 9.86 -25.82
N GLU A 587 -5.31 10.41 -25.26
CA GLU A 587 -6.30 9.67 -24.48
C GLU A 587 -7.03 8.61 -25.33
N ARG A 588 -7.43 8.96 -26.56
CA ARG A 588 -8.03 8.01 -27.51
C ARG A 588 -7.07 6.88 -27.89
N ARG A 589 -5.79 7.19 -28.11
CA ARG A 589 -4.78 6.16 -28.41
C ARG A 589 -4.54 5.24 -27.24
N SER A 590 -4.52 5.80 -26.04
CA SER A 590 -4.21 5.04 -24.84
C SER A 590 -5.37 4.11 -24.45
N LEU A 591 -6.64 4.56 -24.51
CA LEU A 591 -7.82 3.72 -24.34
C LEU A 591 -7.89 2.58 -25.37
N ARG A 592 -7.63 2.88 -26.65
CA ARG A 592 -7.59 1.87 -27.73
C ARG A 592 -6.55 0.77 -27.46
N ALA A 593 -5.40 1.16 -26.93
CA ALA A 593 -4.33 0.23 -26.64
C ALA A 593 -4.70 -0.80 -25.54
N TRP A 594 -5.65 -0.47 -24.66
CA TRP A 594 -6.10 -1.34 -23.57
C TRP A 594 -7.28 -2.23 -23.93
N ARG A 595 -8.09 -1.86 -24.93
CA ARG A 595 -9.27 -2.63 -25.35
C ARG A 595 -8.96 -4.11 -25.59
N GLY A 596 -7.96 -4.40 -26.41
CA GLY A 596 -7.59 -5.77 -26.77
C GLY A 596 -7.08 -6.61 -25.58
N PRO A 597 -6.14 -6.11 -24.76
CA PRO A 597 -5.71 -6.79 -23.54
C PRO A 597 -6.83 -7.00 -22.51
N LEU A 598 -7.62 -5.96 -22.20
CA LEU A 598 -8.70 -6.03 -21.21
C LEU A 598 -9.79 -7.02 -21.61
N ARG A 599 -10.18 -7.00 -22.90
CA ARG A 599 -11.15 -7.95 -23.43
C ARG A 599 -10.67 -9.40 -23.26
N ARG A 600 -9.42 -9.69 -23.63
CA ARG A 600 -8.85 -11.04 -23.46
C ARG A 600 -8.83 -11.48 -22.00
N TRP A 601 -8.52 -10.56 -21.09
CA TRP A 601 -8.55 -10.85 -19.65
C TRP A 601 -9.97 -11.14 -19.13
N LEU A 602 -10.96 -10.36 -19.57
CA LEU A 602 -12.38 -10.59 -19.25
C LEU A 602 -12.91 -11.92 -19.82
N GLU A 603 -12.53 -12.24 -21.06
CA GLU A 603 -12.81 -13.54 -21.69
C GLU A 603 -12.18 -14.68 -20.89
N HIS A 604 -10.95 -14.52 -20.41
CA HIS A 604 -10.27 -15.53 -19.59
C HIS A 604 -10.95 -15.74 -18.22
N LEU A 605 -11.43 -14.67 -17.57
CA LEU A 605 -12.22 -14.80 -16.34
C LEU A 605 -13.54 -15.54 -16.58
N GLN A 606 -14.14 -15.36 -17.75
CA GLN A 606 -15.35 -16.09 -18.15
C GLN A 606 -15.04 -17.57 -18.43
N GLU A 607 -13.95 -17.87 -19.14
CA GLU A 607 -13.47 -19.23 -19.43
C GLU A 607 -13.08 -20.00 -18.17
N ALA A 608 -12.47 -19.32 -17.19
CA ALA A 608 -12.09 -19.89 -15.90
C ALA A 608 -13.30 -20.27 -15.03
N GLY A 609 -14.54 -19.99 -15.46
CA GLY A 609 -15.77 -20.35 -14.75
C GLY A 609 -16.00 -19.54 -13.47
N ILE A 610 -15.18 -18.51 -13.22
CA ILE A 610 -15.31 -17.60 -12.07
C ILE A 610 -16.58 -16.76 -12.19
N CYS A 611 -17.02 -16.53 -13.43
CA CYS A 611 -18.18 -15.71 -13.77
C CYS A 611 -19.23 -16.56 -14.48
N SER A 612 -20.11 -17.25 -13.74
CA SER A 612 -21.27 -17.87 -14.39
C SER A 612 -22.10 -16.78 -15.06
N ARG A 613 -22.69 -17.04 -16.25
CA ARG A 613 -23.49 -16.04 -16.98
C ARG A 613 -24.66 -15.48 -16.15
N THR A 614 -25.10 -16.20 -15.12
CA THR A 614 -26.18 -15.81 -14.21
C THR A 614 -25.68 -15.11 -12.94
N SER A 615 -24.38 -15.08 -12.69
CA SER A 615 -23.81 -14.34 -11.56
C SER A 615 -23.76 -12.84 -11.83
N PRO A 616 -23.86 -11.98 -10.80
CA PRO A 616 -23.69 -10.53 -10.94
C PRO A 616 -22.36 -10.16 -11.62
N LEU A 617 -21.30 -10.90 -11.31
CA LEU A 617 -19.99 -10.74 -11.93
C LEU A 617 -20.01 -11.11 -13.42
N GLY A 618 -20.70 -12.19 -13.81
CA GLY A 618 -20.87 -12.57 -15.21
C GLY A 618 -21.69 -11.56 -16.01
N ALA A 619 -22.75 -11.00 -15.42
CA ALA A 619 -23.51 -9.91 -16.04
C ALA A 619 -22.62 -8.66 -16.23
N TRP A 620 -21.82 -8.33 -15.23
CA TRP A 620 -20.87 -7.22 -15.28
C TRP A 620 -19.75 -7.44 -16.32
N VAL A 621 -19.16 -8.64 -16.38
CA VAL A 621 -18.14 -9.00 -17.38
C VAL A 621 -18.70 -8.85 -18.79
N ASN A 622 -19.90 -9.37 -19.04
CA ASN A 622 -20.55 -9.23 -20.35
C ASN A 622 -20.88 -7.77 -20.69
N GLY A 623 -21.36 -6.99 -19.72
CA GLY A 623 -21.61 -5.56 -19.89
C GLY A 623 -20.33 -4.79 -20.22
N SER A 624 -19.24 -5.10 -19.54
CA SER A 624 -17.93 -4.47 -19.76
C SER A 624 -17.31 -4.84 -21.10
N ILE A 625 -17.47 -6.09 -21.55
CA ILE A 625 -17.10 -6.49 -22.91
C ILE A 625 -17.91 -5.69 -23.93
N GLY A 626 -19.22 -5.51 -23.71
CA GLY A 626 -20.09 -4.70 -24.56
C GLY A 626 -19.62 -3.24 -24.66
N VAL A 627 -19.34 -2.61 -23.51
CA VAL A 627 -18.85 -1.21 -23.46
C VAL A 627 -17.47 -1.08 -24.12
N LEU A 628 -16.57 -2.04 -23.90
CA LEU A 628 -15.30 -2.10 -24.61
C LEU A 628 -15.50 -2.26 -26.11
N ASP A 629 -16.57 -2.93 -26.54
CA ASP A 629 -16.88 -3.12 -27.95
C ASP A 629 -17.47 -1.87 -28.62
N GLU A 630 -18.22 -1.07 -27.88
CA GLU A 630 -18.78 0.21 -28.28
C GLU A 630 -17.74 1.34 -28.40
N LEU A 631 -16.56 1.19 -27.77
CA LEU A 631 -15.46 2.15 -27.94
C LEU A 631 -15.10 2.29 -29.44
N PRO A 632 -15.22 3.49 -30.04
CA PRO A 632 -15.02 3.67 -31.48
C PRO A 632 -13.61 3.27 -31.91
N LEU A 633 -13.51 2.50 -33.00
CA LEU A 633 -12.24 2.02 -33.56
C LEU A 633 -11.43 3.10 -34.33
N TYR A 634 -12.06 4.25 -34.62
CA TYR A 634 -11.60 5.30 -35.53
C TYR A 634 -10.19 5.85 -35.26
#